data_AF-A0A075GNQ7-F1
#
_entry.id   AF-A0A075GNQ7-F1
#
_cell.length_a   1.000
_cell.length_b   1.000
_cell.length_c   1.000
_cell.angle_alpha   90.00
_cell.angle_beta   90.00
_cell.angle_gamma   90.00
#
_symmetry.space_group_name_H-M   'P 1'
#
loop_
_entity.id
_entity.type
_entity.pdbx_description
1 polymer ?
#
loop_
_entity_poly.entity_id
_entity_poly.type
_entity_poly.pdbx_seq_one_letter_code
_entity_poly.pdbx_strand_id
1 'polypeptide(L)'
;MSRLTIACALAIALLLTGISVPSELPSNVTPEYSSNVELGEGEAVWSETLDVRVSPFWISVDCPSESNCEELNLTVTDSWGSEFSTTGRFHLELSGNLSAGLTTVQITREGVTSQALLVSRIFFDLDSGEFADTPSQLPNPGENTAGWRLIDMAGCNSLSDCGAIDRSTIDDSAVWWNGSLDSTEDSDTFQLNASDGDIIEIEFSAFSNDVFIEFWSRTANDLQLISQQQFMAGSSNPPERLLVEVKNDEIWVSVYPASNQPGLYSLRFASHSAELETSFGETASEPWIAPTIADETMSGHLTTDDSGDTIRLDAGSRSKFMVDWTISSAADIHFQSRIGTWIIIHNESNLSGSIQFTVPADADAAAITFTNASEPLIWTLTTTSLGPNDGATPGDASDNQPNGEADTLDWAIMQSESGYTSGTIGGADIRDVYLIEREIGYPYRSLLTATIESDPGTCVLKLVQLNTTAYNAWTTVSWNLTEMQGQQATTTLDLPHGRHLLVIESNITSEVDYTVNWAWLTPEGAEPTDGEWIDYSDEVNTFYIVIGLVLLSPMMVVIYWRWKGDGVLQIETHEKSRLKRLRERLIAADPNNLKDPNALLHALESLADTDWDALVMEWGEPLTRHTTESLDLIVWGLTANDGERSVTVGLRLLSEEWTLAAIRFQAVEGSEWTVTSVTPESLFDGDEVFLGDLNAKTNRFLRIDMEGVADGFDLILSGLVGGKPVAAVPTKAVLTTSEEE
;
A
#
# COMPACT_ATOMS: atom_id res chain seq x y z
N MET A 1 17.56 73.64 -20.13
CA MET A 1 17.70 72.27 -19.60
C MET A 1 16.70 71.31 -20.29
N SER A 2 16.56 71.36 -21.63
CA SER A 2 15.45 70.69 -22.34
C SER A 2 15.78 70.18 -23.76
N ARG A 3 17.02 70.33 -24.24
CA ARG A 3 17.43 69.79 -25.56
C ARG A 3 18.35 68.57 -25.50
N LEU A 4 19.02 68.33 -24.36
CA LEU A 4 19.91 67.18 -24.19
C LEU A 4 19.13 65.91 -23.79
N THR A 5 18.03 66.05 -23.04
CA THR A 5 17.18 64.93 -22.61
C THR A 5 16.33 64.38 -23.75
N ILE A 6 15.90 65.22 -24.70
CA ILE A 6 15.13 64.77 -25.87
C ILE A 6 16.05 64.05 -26.89
N ALA A 7 17.30 64.49 -27.03
CA ALA A 7 18.28 63.79 -27.89
C ALA A 7 18.68 62.43 -27.32
N CYS A 8 18.86 62.30 -26.00
CA CYS A 8 19.09 61.00 -25.37
C CYS A 8 17.85 60.09 -25.42
N ALA A 9 16.64 60.62 -25.29
CA ALA A 9 15.43 59.81 -25.38
C ALA A 9 15.17 59.31 -26.81
N LEU A 10 15.45 60.11 -27.85
CA LEU A 10 15.36 59.67 -29.24
C LEU A 10 16.46 58.66 -29.62
N ALA A 11 17.68 58.82 -29.09
CA ALA A 11 18.75 57.87 -29.33
C ALA A 11 18.48 56.50 -28.67
N ILE A 12 17.87 56.49 -27.48
CA ILE A 12 17.46 55.26 -26.79
C ILE A 12 16.25 54.61 -27.50
N ALA A 13 15.31 55.39 -28.01
CA ALA A 13 14.18 54.87 -28.79
C ALA A 13 14.61 54.30 -30.16
N LEU A 14 15.62 54.88 -30.82
CA LEU A 14 16.18 54.35 -32.08
C LEU A 14 17.13 53.15 -31.89
N LEU A 15 17.74 53.01 -30.69
CA LEU A 15 18.51 51.81 -30.32
C LEU A 15 17.62 50.64 -29.85
N LEU A 16 16.37 50.90 -29.49
CA LEU A 16 15.38 49.88 -29.11
C LEU A 16 14.49 49.40 -30.27
N THR A 17 14.61 50.00 -31.47
CA THR A 17 13.89 49.57 -32.69
C THR A 17 14.81 48.92 -33.74
N GLY A 18 16.04 48.55 -33.34
CA GLY A 18 17.07 47.98 -34.21
C GLY A 18 17.51 46.57 -33.83
N ILE A 19 16.75 45.86 -32.99
CA ILE A 19 16.92 44.43 -32.79
C ILE A 19 15.87 43.77 -33.66
N SER A 20 16.27 43.32 -34.85
CA SER A 20 15.55 42.29 -35.56
C SER A 20 15.48 41.09 -34.61
N VAL A 21 14.31 40.91 -33.99
CA VAL A 21 13.90 39.60 -33.49
C VAL A 21 14.09 38.65 -34.67
N PRO A 22 14.86 37.54 -34.53
CA PRO A 22 14.78 36.50 -35.53
C PRO A 22 13.31 36.13 -35.55
N SER A 23 12.63 36.43 -36.67
CA SER A 23 11.32 35.87 -36.93
C SER A 23 11.44 34.40 -36.58
N GLU A 24 10.61 33.92 -35.67
CA GLU A 24 10.44 32.50 -35.42
C GLU A 24 10.46 31.83 -36.79
N LEU A 25 11.54 31.08 -37.03
CA LEU A 25 11.58 30.12 -38.11
C LEU A 25 10.29 29.32 -37.95
N PRO A 26 9.54 29.05 -39.05
CA PRO A 26 8.49 28.06 -38.95
C PRO A 26 9.11 26.82 -38.30
N SER A 27 8.47 26.39 -37.22
CA SER A 27 8.64 25.09 -36.56
C SER A 27 9.47 24.11 -37.37
N ASN A 28 10.53 23.55 -36.78
CA ASN A 28 11.26 22.37 -37.26
C ASN A 28 10.38 21.50 -38.16
N VAL A 29 10.42 21.75 -39.47
CA VAL A 29 10.06 20.77 -40.47
C VAL A 29 11.43 20.28 -40.91
N THR A 30 11.93 19.28 -40.20
CA THR A 30 13.01 18.45 -40.71
C THR A 30 12.52 17.93 -42.07
N PRO A 31 13.20 18.24 -43.18
CA PRO A 31 12.73 17.80 -44.48
C PRO A 31 12.76 16.27 -44.51
N GLU A 32 11.60 15.64 -44.68
CA GLU A 32 11.54 14.21 -44.99
C GLU A 32 12.23 14.01 -46.37
N TYR A 33 13.35 13.28 -46.40
CA TYR A 33 14.11 13.03 -47.64
C TYR A 33 13.52 11.90 -48.50
N SER A 34 12.54 11.18 -47.97
CA SER A 34 11.58 10.39 -48.74
C SER A 34 10.17 10.82 -48.33
N SER A 35 9.33 11.22 -49.30
CA SER A 35 7.98 11.70 -49.01
C SER A 35 6.96 11.08 -49.96
N ASN A 36 5.85 10.63 -49.40
CA ASN A 36 4.66 10.26 -50.16
C ASN A 36 3.87 11.53 -50.49
N VAL A 37 3.91 11.94 -51.74
CA VAL A 37 3.20 13.12 -52.23
C VAL A 37 1.91 12.68 -52.90
N GLU A 38 0.76 12.99 -52.31
CA GLU A 38 -0.54 12.83 -52.96
C GLU A 38 -0.91 14.13 -53.70
N LEU A 39 -1.13 14.02 -55.00
CA LEU A 39 -1.71 15.10 -55.81
C LEU A 39 -3.16 14.75 -56.11
N GLY A 40 -4.07 15.49 -55.46
CA GLY A 40 -5.51 15.29 -55.59
C GLY A 40 -6.07 15.65 -56.97
N GLU A 41 -7.36 15.37 -57.18
CA GLU A 41 -8.06 15.72 -58.43
C GLU A 41 -8.07 17.25 -58.60
N GLY A 42 -7.42 17.76 -59.65
CA GLY A 42 -7.31 19.19 -59.93
C GLY A 42 -6.10 19.91 -59.32
N GLU A 43 -5.31 19.24 -58.48
CA GLU A 43 -4.00 19.74 -58.04
C GLU A 43 -2.95 19.43 -59.11
N ALA A 44 -2.29 20.45 -59.65
CA ALA A 44 -1.36 20.30 -60.76
C ALA A 44 0.12 20.52 -60.37
N VAL A 45 0.37 20.98 -59.15
CA VAL A 45 1.70 21.40 -58.70
C VAL A 45 1.92 21.02 -57.25
N TRP A 46 3.00 20.29 -56.99
CA TRP A 46 3.62 20.17 -55.68
C TRP A 46 4.92 20.97 -55.69
N SER A 47 5.21 21.71 -54.62
CA SER A 47 6.45 22.46 -54.51
C SER A 47 6.91 22.56 -53.07
N GLU A 48 8.22 22.51 -52.89
CA GLU A 48 8.88 22.62 -51.61
C GLU A 48 10.14 23.48 -51.74
N THR A 49 10.47 24.23 -50.69
CA THR A 49 11.66 25.06 -50.63
C THR A 49 12.53 24.64 -49.46
N LEU A 50 13.81 24.43 -49.71
CA LEU A 50 14.81 24.02 -48.73
C LEU A 50 16.06 24.90 -48.84
N ASP A 51 16.75 25.14 -47.73
CA ASP A 51 18.05 25.81 -47.73
C ASP A 51 19.15 24.74 -47.90
N VAL A 52 20.08 24.96 -48.83
CA VAL A 52 21.13 23.97 -49.14
C VAL A 52 22.51 24.61 -49.16
N ARG A 53 23.53 23.78 -48.97
CA ARG A 53 24.92 24.15 -49.25
C ARG A 53 25.25 24.01 -50.74
N VAL A 54 26.45 24.44 -51.12
CA VAL A 54 27.00 24.07 -52.42
C VAL A 54 27.26 22.57 -52.38
N SER A 55 26.46 21.79 -53.09
CA SER A 55 26.56 20.33 -53.09
C SER A 55 26.03 19.74 -54.39
N PRO A 56 26.40 18.49 -54.71
CA PRO A 56 25.62 17.69 -55.63
C PRO A 56 24.22 17.43 -55.02
N PHE A 57 23.25 17.17 -55.89
CA PHE A 57 21.92 16.74 -55.50
C PHE A 57 21.44 15.60 -56.39
N TRP A 58 20.51 14.83 -55.85
CA TRP A 58 19.81 13.77 -56.56
C TRP A 58 18.36 13.73 -56.12
N ILE A 59 17.44 13.59 -57.07
CA ILE A 59 16.01 13.43 -56.81
C ILE A 59 15.49 12.33 -57.74
N SER A 60 14.75 11.38 -57.17
CA SER A 60 13.97 10.41 -57.90
C SER A 60 12.50 10.54 -57.54
N VAL A 61 11.64 10.41 -58.57
CA VAL A 61 10.19 10.43 -58.42
C VAL A 61 9.62 9.19 -59.08
N ASP A 62 9.02 8.33 -58.27
CA ASP A 62 8.36 7.11 -58.70
C ASP A 62 6.85 7.22 -58.55
N CYS A 63 6.13 6.78 -59.57
CA CYS A 63 4.68 6.73 -59.55
C CYS A 63 4.21 5.26 -59.56
N PRO A 64 3.75 4.72 -58.40
CA PRO A 64 3.46 3.29 -58.25
C PRO A 64 2.21 2.80 -59.00
N SER A 65 1.33 3.70 -59.44
CA SER A 65 0.07 3.35 -60.11
C SER A 65 0.15 3.46 -61.62
N GLU A 66 0.61 2.42 -62.32
CA GLU A 66 0.80 2.43 -63.78
C GLU A 66 -0.43 2.93 -64.58
N SER A 67 -1.66 2.75 -64.07
CA SER A 67 -2.88 3.22 -64.73
C SER A 67 -3.20 4.71 -64.53
N ASN A 68 -2.74 5.30 -63.42
CA ASN A 68 -3.12 6.66 -62.99
C ASN A 68 -1.97 7.67 -63.13
N CYS A 69 -0.74 7.22 -63.41
CA CYS A 69 0.41 8.10 -63.60
C CYS A 69 0.28 8.89 -64.91
N GLU A 70 0.23 10.21 -64.74
CA GLU A 70 0.26 11.17 -65.84
C GLU A 70 1.71 11.63 -66.11
N GLU A 71 1.90 12.43 -67.15
CA GLU A 71 3.22 13.01 -67.43
C GLU A 71 3.57 14.07 -66.38
N LEU A 72 4.73 13.90 -65.77
CA LEU A 72 5.29 14.73 -64.71
C LEU A 72 6.48 15.52 -65.25
N ASN A 73 6.62 16.74 -64.77
CA ASN A 73 7.79 17.57 -64.98
C ASN A 73 8.36 17.97 -63.62
N LEU A 74 9.55 17.45 -63.32
CA LEU A 74 10.33 17.76 -62.12
C LEU A 74 11.28 18.90 -62.46
N THR A 75 11.20 19.97 -61.68
CA THR A 75 12.01 21.19 -61.82
C THR A 75 12.67 21.52 -60.49
N VAL A 76 13.96 21.85 -60.51
CA VAL A 76 14.75 22.28 -59.36
C VAL A 76 15.37 23.62 -59.69
N THR A 77 15.08 24.64 -58.90
CA THR A 77 15.61 26.00 -59.08
C THR A 77 16.51 26.36 -57.91
N ASP A 78 17.78 26.65 -58.19
CA ASP A 78 18.75 27.05 -57.16
C ASP A 78 18.57 28.53 -56.74
N SER A 79 19.33 28.93 -55.71
CA SER A 79 19.30 30.29 -55.16
C SER A 79 19.78 31.38 -56.14
N TRP A 80 20.48 31.01 -57.20
CA TRP A 80 21.01 31.90 -58.24
C TRP A 80 20.10 31.95 -59.48
N GLY A 81 19.02 31.18 -59.49
CA GLY A 81 18.06 31.09 -60.59
C GLY A 81 18.46 30.10 -61.69
N SER A 82 19.41 29.19 -61.43
CA SER A 82 19.71 28.05 -62.29
C SER A 82 18.58 27.03 -62.17
N GLU A 83 18.02 26.60 -63.31
CA GLU A 83 16.91 25.65 -63.37
C GLU A 83 17.38 24.32 -63.98
N PHE A 84 17.10 23.22 -63.28
CA PHE A 84 17.30 21.85 -63.72
C PHE A 84 15.93 21.20 -63.90
N SER A 85 15.68 20.54 -65.03
CA SER A 85 14.36 19.96 -65.30
C SER A 85 14.44 18.62 -66.02
N THR A 86 13.54 17.70 -65.66
CA THR A 86 13.34 16.43 -66.37
C THR A 86 11.85 16.09 -66.45
N THR A 87 11.47 15.34 -67.46
CA THR A 87 10.08 14.93 -67.71
C THR A 87 9.98 13.43 -67.84
N GLY A 88 8.92 12.84 -67.29
CA GLY A 88 8.71 11.40 -67.33
C GLY A 88 7.35 11.02 -66.74
N ARG A 89 7.01 9.74 -66.85
CA ARG A 89 5.66 9.25 -66.49
C ARG A 89 5.64 8.31 -65.29
N PHE A 90 6.54 7.33 -65.26
CA PHE A 90 6.55 6.30 -64.21
C PHE A 90 7.70 6.48 -63.23
N HIS A 91 8.86 6.86 -63.76
CA HIS A 91 10.08 7.11 -63.01
C HIS A 91 10.76 8.33 -63.61
N LEU A 92 11.22 9.24 -62.76
CA LEU A 92 12.02 10.39 -63.12
C LEU A 92 13.24 10.42 -62.21
N GLU A 93 14.37 10.81 -62.78
CA GLU A 93 15.61 11.03 -62.04
C GLU A 93 16.24 12.34 -62.49
N LEU A 94 16.68 13.16 -61.54
CA LEU A 94 17.34 14.43 -61.78
C LEU A 94 18.51 14.59 -60.83
N SER A 95 19.67 14.92 -61.38
CA SER A 95 20.88 15.21 -60.61
C SER A 95 21.61 16.43 -61.16
N GLY A 96 22.40 17.07 -60.32
CA GLY A 96 23.16 18.26 -60.68
C GLY A 96 23.91 18.83 -59.48
N ASN A 97 24.42 20.06 -59.60
CA ASN A 97 25.10 20.77 -58.53
C ASN A 97 24.35 22.05 -58.20
N LEU A 98 24.06 22.26 -56.91
CA LEU A 98 23.34 23.42 -56.42
C LEU A 98 24.28 24.52 -55.92
N SER A 99 23.80 25.75 -56.03
CA SER A 99 24.39 26.91 -55.37
C SER A 99 23.87 27.01 -53.93
N ALA A 100 24.70 27.45 -52.99
CA ALA A 100 24.26 27.62 -51.60
C ALA A 100 23.11 28.63 -51.47
N GLY A 101 22.14 28.33 -50.62
CA GLY A 101 20.95 29.15 -50.35
C GLY A 101 19.65 28.42 -50.69
N LEU A 102 18.56 29.17 -50.74
CA LEU A 102 17.22 28.64 -50.97
C LEU A 102 17.08 27.96 -52.35
N THR A 103 16.78 26.67 -52.34
CA THR A 103 16.46 25.85 -53.52
C THR A 103 14.98 25.48 -53.50
N THR A 104 14.32 25.57 -54.66
CA THR A 104 12.92 25.16 -54.83
C THR A 104 12.84 23.91 -55.67
N VAL A 105 12.19 22.86 -55.15
CA VAL A 105 11.80 21.67 -55.90
C VAL A 105 10.34 21.80 -56.26
N GLN A 106 10.00 21.55 -57.52
CA GLN A 106 8.63 21.65 -58.00
C GLN A 106 8.33 20.50 -58.96
N ILE A 107 7.29 19.74 -58.65
CA ILE A 107 6.74 18.68 -59.49
C ILE A 107 5.42 19.20 -60.07
N THR A 108 5.34 19.23 -61.39
CA THR A 108 4.13 19.65 -62.11
C THR A 108 3.57 18.49 -62.93
N ARG A 109 2.25 18.49 -63.11
CA ARG A 109 1.52 17.46 -63.85
C ARG A 109 0.63 18.08 -64.91
N GLU A 110 0.51 17.42 -66.06
CA GLU A 110 -0.31 17.91 -67.17
C GLU A 110 -1.82 17.58 -67.10
N GLY A 111 -2.26 16.57 -66.34
CA GLY A 111 -3.67 16.19 -66.24
C GLY A 111 -4.28 16.34 -64.84
N VAL A 112 -5.34 15.55 -64.58
CA VAL A 112 -6.32 15.78 -63.50
C VAL A 112 -6.67 14.56 -62.66
N THR A 113 -6.09 13.38 -62.91
CA THR A 113 -6.35 12.19 -62.08
C THR A 113 -5.83 12.36 -60.65
N SER A 114 -6.28 11.58 -59.68
CA SER A 114 -5.54 11.51 -58.39
C SER A 114 -4.31 10.62 -58.58
N GLN A 115 -3.15 11.03 -58.10
CA GLN A 115 -1.93 10.22 -58.14
C GLN A 115 -1.14 10.33 -56.84
N ALA A 116 -0.54 9.22 -56.42
CA ALA A 116 0.46 9.20 -55.36
C ALA A 116 1.85 9.12 -56.02
N LEU A 117 2.80 9.88 -55.50
CA LEU A 117 4.19 9.91 -55.93
C LEU A 117 5.08 9.56 -54.74
N LEU A 118 6.07 8.72 -54.97
CA LEU A 118 7.15 8.45 -54.02
C LEU A 118 8.34 9.31 -54.45
N VAL A 119 8.67 10.31 -53.65
CA VAL A 119 9.76 11.25 -53.94
C VAL A 119 10.92 10.95 -53.00
N SER A 120 12.05 10.52 -53.55
CA SER A 120 13.31 10.31 -52.83
C SER A 120 14.32 11.37 -53.23
N ARG A 121 15.03 11.97 -52.28
CA ARG A 121 15.94 13.08 -52.58
C ARG A 121 17.15 13.10 -51.65
N ILE A 122 18.26 13.63 -52.15
CA ILE A 122 19.50 13.80 -51.40
C ILE A 122 20.00 15.24 -51.63
N PHE A 123 20.08 16.00 -50.55
CA PHE A 123 20.60 17.38 -50.52
C PHE A 123 21.47 17.57 -49.29
N PHE A 124 22.47 18.44 -49.34
CA PHE A 124 23.36 18.67 -48.20
C PHE A 124 22.91 19.96 -47.51
N ASP A 125 22.29 19.82 -46.34
CA ASP A 125 21.78 20.94 -45.53
C ASP A 125 22.92 21.60 -44.73
N LEU A 126 22.71 22.79 -44.19
CA LEU A 126 23.63 23.51 -43.32
C LEU A 126 24.02 22.72 -42.06
N ASP A 127 23.12 21.88 -41.55
CA ASP A 127 23.33 21.11 -40.32
C ASP A 127 23.64 19.63 -40.57
N SER A 128 23.28 19.08 -41.74
CA SER A 128 23.44 17.66 -42.07
C SER A 128 24.27 17.42 -43.34
N GLY A 129 25.00 16.31 -43.35
CA GLY A 129 25.78 15.85 -44.49
C GLY A 129 27.23 16.32 -44.53
N GLU A 130 27.97 15.73 -45.45
CA GLU A 130 29.41 15.83 -45.57
C GLU A 130 29.86 17.28 -45.89
N PHE A 131 30.81 17.80 -45.12
CA PHE A 131 31.41 19.13 -45.35
C PHE A 131 32.70 19.03 -46.14
N ALA A 132 33.42 17.95 -45.92
CA ALA A 132 34.62 17.53 -46.61
C ALA A 132 34.60 16.01 -46.62
N ASP A 133 35.09 15.44 -47.71
CA ASP A 133 35.25 14.01 -47.95
C ASP A 133 35.78 13.30 -46.70
N THR A 134 35.03 12.32 -46.21
CA THR A 134 35.41 11.55 -45.04
C THR A 134 36.50 10.56 -45.39
N PRO A 135 37.38 10.18 -44.45
CA PRO A 135 38.49 9.30 -44.80
C PRO A 135 38.00 7.95 -45.34
N SER A 136 38.64 7.45 -46.39
CA SER A 136 38.30 6.15 -46.99
C SER A 136 38.90 4.92 -46.30
N GLN A 137 39.41 5.09 -45.08
CA GLN A 137 40.04 3.99 -44.34
C GLN A 137 39.51 3.94 -42.92
N LEU A 138 39.13 2.74 -42.49
CA LEU A 138 38.89 2.48 -41.08
C LEU A 138 40.20 2.64 -40.30
N PRO A 139 40.17 3.32 -39.14
CA PRO A 139 41.37 3.51 -38.35
C PRO A 139 41.79 2.19 -37.71
N ASN A 140 43.09 1.91 -37.65
CA ASN A 140 43.59 0.67 -37.06
C ASN A 140 43.30 0.60 -35.55
N PRO A 141 43.30 -0.58 -34.92
CA PRO A 141 43.15 -0.71 -33.48
C PRO A 141 44.14 0.19 -32.71
N GLY A 142 43.62 1.01 -31.81
CA GLY A 142 44.40 1.96 -31.00
C GLY A 142 44.94 3.19 -31.75
N GLU A 143 44.60 3.39 -33.03
CA GLU A 143 44.94 4.58 -33.79
C GLU A 143 44.12 5.80 -33.34
N ASN A 144 44.72 7.00 -33.44
CA ASN A 144 44.06 8.27 -33.15
C ASN A 144 42.96 8.57 -34.18
N THR A 145 41.74 8.81 -33.71
CA THR A 145 40.53 8.97 -34.53
C THR A 145 40.13 10.41 -34.80
N ALA A 146 40.93 11.40 -34.36
CA ALA A 146 40.59 12.82 -34.51
C ALA A 146 40.42 13.30 -35.97
N GLY A 147 40.82 12.50 -36.96
CA GLY A 147 40.62 12.79 -38.39
C GLY A 147 39.28 12.34 -38.95
N TRP A 148 38.51 11.55 -38.21
CA TRP A 148 37.21 11.03 -38.64
C TRP A 148 36.08 11.83 -38.01
N ARG A 149 34.93 11.83 -38.69
CA ARG A 149 33.72 12.44 -38.16
C ARG A 149 33.15 11.55 -37.05
N LEU A 150 32.84 12.16 -35.92
CA LEU A 150 31.99 11.56 -34.89
C LEU A 150 30.55 12.05 -35.13
N ILE A 151 29.62 11.11 -35.29
CA ILE A 151 28.20 11.39 -35.40
C ILE A 151 27.59 11.24 -34.02
N ASP A 152 27.19 12.38 -33.45
CA ASP A 152 26.35 12.41 -32.25
C ASP A 152 24.92 12.10 -32.68
N MET A 153 24.40 10.98 -32.17
CA MET A 153 23.03 10.55 -32.43
C MET A 153 22.12 11.07 -31.34
N ALA A 154 20.86 11.29 -31.70
CA ALA A 154 19.79 11.48 -30.77
C ALA A 154 18.78 10.36 -31.00
N GLY A 155 18.19 9.91 -29.90
CA GLY A 155 17.10 8.97 -29.93
C GLY A 155 16.21 9.20 -28.72
N CYS A 156 15.15 8.43 -28.71
CA CYS A 156 14.33 8.17 -27.55
C CYS A 156 15.12 7.90 -26.26
N ASN A 157 14.82 8.70 -25.23
CA ASN A 157 15.49 8.56 -23.94
C ASN A 157 14.77 7.60 -22.98
N SER A 158 13.43 7.50 -22.96
CA SER A 158 12.74 6.64 -21.98
C SER A 158 11.50 5.95 -22.54
N LEU A 159 11.04 4.89 -21.85
CA LEU A 159 9.87 4.09 -22.24
C LEU A 159 8.61 4.91 -22.56
N SER A 160 8.40 6.04 -21.87
CA SER A 160 7.25 6.94 -22.03
C SER A 160 7.53 8.13 -22.94
N ASP A 161 8.78 8.60 -23.05
CA ASP A 161 9.12 9.81 -23.82
C ASP A 161 9.02 9.61 -25.34
N CYS A 162 9.09 8.35 -25.79
CA CYS A 162 8.94 8.00 -27.20
C CYS A 162 7.52 8.19 -27.73
N GLY A 163 6.50 8.07 -26.87
CA GLY A 163 5.11 8.07 -27.29
C GLY A 163 4.81 7.03 -28.39
N ALA A 164 3.84 7.35 -29.25
CA ALA A 164 3.46 6.52 -30.39
C ALA A 164 4.43 6.74 -31.57
N ILE A 165 5.66 6.25 -31.46
CA ILE A 165 6.55 6.22 -32.61
C ILE A 165 5.95 5.26 -33.63
N ASP A 166 5.65 5.78 -34.82
CA ASP A 166 5.35 4.92 -35.95
C ASP A 166 6.61 4.13 -36.30
N ARG A 167 6.69 2.90 -35.79
CA ARG A 167 7.77 1.94 -36.08
C ARG A 167 7.75 1.47 -37.55
N SER A 168 7.01 2.13 -38.45
CA SER A 168 7.19 2.11 -39.90
C SER A 168 8.27 3.09 -40.41
N THR A 169 8.61 4.15 -39.66
CA THR A 169 9.84 4.98 -39.86
C THR A 169 10.82 5.00 -38.65
N ILE A 170 12.13 5.21 -38.86
CA ILE A 170 13.09 5.40 -37.74
C ILE A 170 12.69 6.64 -36.92
N ASP A 171 13.03 6.64 -35.63
CA ASP A 171 12.76 7.70 -34.66
C ASP A 171 12.81 9.12 -35.26
N ASP A 172 11.82 9.95 -34.95
CA ASP A 172 11.73 11.35 -35.41
C ASP A 172 12.92 12.20 -34.95
N SER A 173 13.56 11.81 -33.83
CA SER A 173 14.78 12.44 -33.33
C SER A 173 16.07 11.96 -34.02
N ALA A 174 15.96 11.04 -34.99
CA ALA A 174 17.11 10.53 -35.73
C ALA A 174 17.89 11.63 -36.44
N VAL A 175 19.21 11.47 -36.46
CA VAL A 175 20.15 12.38 -37.10
C VAL A 175 20.40 11.95 -38.54
N TRP A 176 20.38 12.92 -39.45
CA TRP A 176 20.62 12.71 -40.87
C TRP A 176 22.09 12.83 -41.23
N TRP A 177 22.55 11.93 -42.11
CA TRP A 177 23.86 11.98 -42.72
C TRP A 177 23.78 11.75 -44.22
N ASN A 178 24.17 12.76 -45.00
CA ASN A 178 24.21 12.71 -46.46
C ASN A 178 25.67 12.76 -46.92
N GLY A 179 26.10 11.76 -47.68
CA GLY A 179 27.48 11.67 -48.17
C GLY A 179 27.56 11.49 -49.68
N SER A 180 28.76 11.70 -50.22
CA SER A 180 29.07 11.56 -51.63
C SER A 180 30.23 10.61 -51.86
N LEU A 181 30.01 9.61 -52.71
CA LEU A 181 31.06 8.70 -53.19
C LEU A 181 31.55 9.23 -54.54
N ASP A 182 32.68 9.93 -54.55
CA ASP A 182 33.22 10.68 -55.69
C ASP A 182 33.80 9.76 -56.78
N SER A 183 34.14 8.51 -56.44
CA SER A 183 34.69 7.54 -57.37
C SER A 183 34.34 6.09 -57.01
N THR A 184 34.70 5.14 -57.88
CA THR A 184 34.49 3.70 -57.63
C THR A 184 35.45 3.10 -56.60
N GLU A 185 36.52 3.82 -56.25
CA GLU A 185 37.48 3.43 -55.20
C GLU A 185 37.23 4.22 -53.92
N ASP A 186 36.23 5.11 -53.93
CA ASP A 186 35.92 5.95 -52.79
C ASP A 186 35.13 5.18 -51.74
N SER A 187 35.30 5.58 -50.50
CA SER A 187 34.52 5.08 -49.38
C SER A 187 34.48 6.12 -48.30
N ASP A 188 33.37 6.18 -47.58
CA ASP A 188 33.20 7.07 -46.45
C ASP A 188 33.27 6.29 -45.15
N THR A 189 34.11 6.75 -44.22
CA THR A 189 34.18 6.17 -42.89
C THR A 189 34.00 7.20 -41.79
N PHE A 190 33.18 6.85 -40.81
CA PHE A 190 32.87 7.70 -39.66
C PHE A 190 32.52 6.87 -38.43
N GLN A 191 32.65 7.50 -37.26
CA GLN A 191 32.38 6.91 -35.96
C GLN A 191 31.00 7.31 -35.48
N LEU A 192 30.27 6.38 -34.85
CA LEU A 192 29.03 6.66 -34.15
C LEU A 192 29.31 6.86 -32.65
N ASN A 193 28.75 7.93 -32.06
CA ASN A 193 28.88 8.16 -30.63
C ASN A 193 27.84 7.32 -29.87
N ALA A 194 28.28 6.22 -29.26
CA ALA A 194 27.44 5.32 -28.48
C ALA A 194 28.22 4.73 -27.30
N SER A 195 27.50 4.34 -26.26
CA SER A 195 28.02 3.73 -25.03
C SER A 195 27.74 2.24 -25.00
N ASP A 196 28.39 1.53 -24.06
CA ASP A 196 28.16 0.11 -23.83
C ASP A 196 26.69 -0.18 -23.48
N GLY A 197 26.08 -1.16 -24.14
CA GLY A 197 24.68 -1.53 -23.98
C GLY A 197 23.70 -0.76 -24.88
N ASP A 198 24.11 0.35 -25.49
CA ASP A 198 23.22 1.11 -26.38
C ASP A 198 22.83 0.29 -27.63
N ILE A 199 21.63 0.53 -28.16
CA ILE A 199 21.18 0.02 -29.45
C ILE A 199 21.11 1.16 -30.46
N ILE A 200 21.83 1.00 -31.56
CA ILE A 200 21.83 1.94 -32.68
C ILE A 200 20.84 1.45 -33.73
N GLU A 201 19.88 2.29 -34.07
CA GLU A 201 18.95 2.10 -35.17
C GLU A 201 19.42 2.89 -36.40
N ILE A 202 19.40 2.22 -37.55
CA ILE A 202 19.98 2.76 -38.79
C ILE A 202 19.01 2.52 -39.93
N GLU A 203 18.72 3.58 -40.68
CA GLU A 203 17.85 3.55 -41.85
C GLU A 203 18.58 4.09 -43.08
N PHE A 204 18.53 3.32 -44.17
CA PHE A 204 18.93 3.81 -45.50
C PHE A 204 17.73 4.45 -46.19
N SER A 205 17.66 5.79 -46.16
CA SER A 205 16.50 6.52 -46.67
C SER A 205 16.56 6.78 -48.18
N ALA A 206 17.75 7.05 -48.75
CA ALA A 206 17.91 7.26 -50.19
C ALA A 206 19.34 6.99 -50.67
N PHE A 207 19.48 6.54 -51.92
CA PHE A 207 20.76 6.33 -52.56
C PHE A 207 20.61 6.40 -54.09
N SER A 208 21.57 7.04 -54.77
CA SER A 208 21.48 7.25 -56.22
C SER A 208 21.97 6.05 -57.04
N ASN A 209 22.80 5.19 -56.46
CA ASN A 209 23.42 4.02 -57.09
C ASN A 209 23.59 2.90 -56.05
N ASP A 210 23.89 1.69 -56.50
CA ASP A 210 24.10 0.56 -55.58
C ASP A 210 25.26 0.85 -54.60
N VAL A 211 25.01 0.65 -53.30
CA VAL A 211 25.95 0.92 -52.20
C VAL A 211 26.07 -0.27 -51.26
N PHE A 212 27.26 -0.46 -50.71
CA PHE A 212 27.50 -1.32 -49.56
C PHE A 212 27.63 -0.47 -48.30
N ILE A 213 27.13 -1.01 -47.19
CA ILE A 213 27.46 -0.54 -45.86
C ILE A 213 28.08 -1.67 -45.07
N GLU A 214 29.09 -1.33 -44.28
CA GLU A 214 29.69 -2.22 -43.29
C GLU A 214 29.69 -1.55 -41.93
N PHE A 215 29.41 -2.36 -40.91
CA PHE A 215 29.46 -1.97 -39.51
C PHE A 215 30.60 -2.71 -38.84
N TRP A 216 31.45 -1.96 -38.16
CA TRP A 216 32.67 -2.46 -37.56
C TRP A 216 32.71 -2.11 -36.07
N SER A 217 33.08 -3.08 -35.24
CA SER A 217 33.46 -2.84 -33.85
C SER A 217 34.98 -2.68 -33.77
N ARG A 218 35.45 -1.65 -33.08
CA ARG A 218 36.88 -1.39 -32.90
C ARG A 218 37.22 -1.28 -31.42
N THR A 219 38.24 -2.04 -31.02
CA THR A 219 38.88 -1.92 -29.71
C THR A 219 40.32 -1.44 -29.83
N ALA A 220 41.02 -1.32 -28.70
CA ALA A 220 42.44 -1.04 -28.69
C ALA A 220 43.30 -2.13 -29.39
N ASN A 221 42.78 -3.36 -29.54
CA ASN A 221 43.56 -4.50 -30.02
C ASN A 221 42.97 -5.18 -31.26
N ASP A 222 41.69 -4.97 -31.56
CA ASP A 222 40.96 -5.70 -32.59
C ASP A 222 40.03 -4.78 -33.39
N LEU A 223 39.72 -5.21 -34.61
CA LEU A 223 38.77 -4.59 -35.52
C LEU A 223 37.93 -5.70 -36.16
N GLN A 224 36.65 -5.76 -35.83
CA GLN A 224 35.75 -6.85 -36.19
C GLN A 224 34.56 -6.34 -37.02
N LEU A 225 34.27 -7.01 -38.14
CA LEU A 225 33.06 -6.77 -38.92
C LEU A 225 31.85 -7.33 -38.16
N ILE A 226 30.86 -6.48 -37.89
CA ILE A 226 29.58 -6.82 -37.26
C ILE A 226 28.59 -7.29 -38.33
N SER A 227 28.37 -6.44 -39.34
CA SER A 227 27.39 -6.68 -40.40
C SER A 227 27.81 -5.99 -41.70
N GLN A 228 27.36 -6.55 -42.82
CA GLN A 228 27.55 -6.00 -44.16
C GLN A 228 26.25 -6.16 -44.95
N GLN A 229 25.76 -5.08 -45.53
CA GLN A 229 24.52 -5.07 -46.32
C GLN A 229 24.75 -4.38 -47.67
N GLN A 230 24.05 -4.87 -48.71
CA GLN A 230 24.06 -4.27 -50.04
C GLN A 230 22.68 -3.67 -50.35
N PHE A 231 22.67 -2.42 -50.79
CA PHE A 231 21.48 -1.72 -51.25
C PHE A 231 21.55 -1.53 -52.77
N MET A 232 20.48 -1.91 -53.48
CA MET A 232 20.41 -1.87 -54.95
C MET A 232 19.42 -0.81 -55.42
N ALA A 233 19.86 0.08 -56.31
CA ALA A 233 19.09 1.25 -56.75
C ALA A 233 17.88 0.81 -57.59
N GLY A 234 16.74 1.45 -57.37
CA GLY A 234 15.48 1.11 -58.04
C GLY A 234 14.79 -0.17 -57.52
N SER A 235 15.29 -0.76 -56.41
CA SER A 235 14.54 -1.78 -55.67
C SER A 235 13.41 -1.12 -54.89
N SER A 236 12.18 -1.62 -55.02
CA SER A 236 11.03 -1.19 -54.21
C SER A 236 11.07 -1.77 -52.78
N ASN A 237 12.23 -2.23 -52.31
CA ASN A 237 12.34 -2.73 -50.95
C ASN A 237 12.17 -1.55 -49.98
N PRO A 238 11.36 -1.71 -48.92
CA PRO A 238 11.30 -0.70 -47.87
C PRO A 238 12.71 -0.46 -47.33
N PRO A 239 12.99 0.73 -46.76
CA PRO A 239 14.24 0.97 -46.07
C PRO A 239 14.47 -0.17 -45.06
N GLU A 240 15.52 -0.98 -45.28
CA GLU A 240 15.89 -2.01 -44.31
C GLU A 240 16.47 -1.30 -43.11
N ARG A 241 15.79 -1.43 -41.98
CA ARG A 241 16.33 -1.02 -40.70
C ARG A 241 17.33 -2.03 -40.23
N LEU A 242 18.45 -1.53 -39.74
CA LEU A 242 19.41 -2.33 -39.02
C LEU A 242 19.45 -1.89 -37.56
N LEU A 243 19.48 -2.86 -36.67
CA LEU A 243 19.75 -2.66 -35.25
C LEU A 243 21.14 -3.20 -34.94
N VAL A 244 21.98 -2.36 -34.33
CA VAL A 244 23.34 -2.71 -33.94
C VAL A 244 23.49 -2.49 -32.43
N GLU A 245 23.78 -3.55 -31.70
CA GLU A 245 24.08 -3.51 -30.27
C GLU A 245 25.55 -3.14 -30.04
N VAL A 246 25.81 -2.26 -29.08
CA VAL A 246 27.16 -1.80 -28.73
C VAL A 246 27.70 -2.58 -27.53
N LYS A 247 28.83 -3.28 -27.69
CA LYS A 247 29.47 -4.08 -26.63
C LYS A 247 30.88 -3.58 -26.30
N ASN A 248 31.00 -2.56 -25.44
CA ASN A 248 32.26 -1.96 -24.96
C ASN A 248 33.27 -1.54 -26.06
N ASP A 249 32.80 -1.34 -27.28
CA ASP A 249 33.60 -1.11 -28.48
C ASP A 249 33.21 0.22 -29.14
N GLU A 250 34.12 0.81 -29.90
CA GLU A 250 33.76 1.90 -30.80
C GLU A 250 33.03 1.35 -32.03
N ILE A 251 31.90 1.94 -32.39
CA ILE A 251 31.15 1.57 -33.60
C ILE A 251 31.54 2.47 -34.77
N TRP A 252 31.94 1.82 -35.86
CA TRP A 252 32.38 2.45 -37.09
C TRP A 252 31.49 2.02 -38.26
N VAL A 253 31.22 2.98 -39.13
CA VAL A 253 30.46 2.75 -40.36
C VAL A 253 31.38 3.01 -41.55
N SER A 254 31.30 2.13 -42.54
CA SER A 254 31.97 2.28 -43.84
C SER A 254 30.95 2.14 -44.96
N VAL A 255 30.84 3.17 -45.81
CA VAL A 255 29.95 3.18 -46.96
C VAL A 255 30.79 3.23 -48.23
N TYR A 256 30.53 2.37 -49.20
CA TYR A 256 31.28 2.35 -50.46
C TYR A 256 30.44 1.86 -51.64
N PRO A 257 30.81 2.21 -52.90
CA PRO A 257 30.03 1.83 -54.06
C PRO A 257 30.00 0.31 -54.26
N ALA A 258 28.80 -0.24 -54.49
CA ALA A 258 28.65 -1.61 -54.98
C ALA A 258 28.70 -1.68 -56.52
N SER A 259 28.50 -0.53 -57.18
CA SER A 259 28.55 -0.37 -58.62
C SER A 259 29.83 0.33 -59.08
N ASN A 260 30.12 0.26 -60.39
CA ASN A 260 31.23 1.01 -60.99
C ASN A 260 30.88 2.48 -61.26
N GLN A 261 30.04 3.10 -60.43
CA GLN A 261 29.62 4.49 -60.59
C GLN A 261 29.68 5.24 -59.25
N PRO A 262 30.09 6.52 -59.26
CA PRO A 262 29.98 7.39 -58.09
C PRO A 262 28.51 7.61 -57.74
N GLY A 263 28.21 7.97 -56.51
CA GLY A 263 26.81 8.11 -56.07
C GLY A 263 26.66 8.94 -54.81
N LEU A 264 25.42 9.33 -54.53
CA LEU A 264 25.04 9.98 -53.29
C LEU A 264 24.25 8.99 -52.43
N TYR A 265 24.37 9.11 -51.12
CA TYR A 265 23.59 8.33 -50.16
C TYR A 265 23.11 9.20 -49.00
N SER A 266 22.04 8.73 -48.36
CA SER A 266 21.40 9.37 -47.23
C SER A 266 21.05 8.33 -46.18
N LEU A 267 21.54 8.55 -44.96
CA LEU A 267 21.41 7.70 -43.79
C LEU A 267 20.70 8.45 -42.68
N ARG A 268 19.94 7.70 -41.87
CA ARG A 268 19.43 8.15 -40.58
C ARG A 268 19.98 7.26 -39.49
N PHE A 269 20.35 7.89 -38.38
CA PHE A 269 20.84 7.21 -37.19
C PHE A 269 20.05 7.64 -35.96
N ALA A 270 19.59 6.68 -35.17
CA ALA A 270 19.05 6.93 -33.84
C ALA A 270 19.78 6.04 -32.82
N SER A 271 19.96 6.54 -31.62
CA SER A 271 20.59 5.79 -30.52
C SER A 271 19.62 5.65 -29.36
N HIS A 272 19.37 4.41 -28.96
CA HIS A 272 18.58 4.06 -27.79
C HIS A 272 19.55 3.70 -26.67
N SER A 273 19.55 4.49 -25.60
CA SER A 273 20.55 4.35 -24.56
C SER A 273 20.11 3.38 -23.46
N ALA A 274 20.99 2.44 -23.13
CA ALA A 274 20.76 1.49 -22.05
C ALA A 274 20.67 2.16 -20.67
N GLU A 275 21.34 3.31 -20.46
CA GLU A 275 21.27 4.04 -19.18
C GLU A 275 19.92 4.74 -18.96
N LEU A 276 19.17 4.99 -20.04
CA LEU A 276 17.98 5.85 -20.01
C LEU A 276 16.67 5.07 -20.16
N GLU A 277 16.72 3.81 -20.61
CA GLU A 277 15.57 2.91 -20.79
C GLU A 277 14.57 2.98 -19.63
N THR A 278 15.02 2.66 -18.42
CA THR A 278 14.26 2.92 -17.18
C THR A 278 15.16 3.14 -15.97
N SER A 279 14.67 3.89 -14.98
CA SER A 279 15.30 3.98 -13.66
C SER A 279 15.20 2.69 -12.83
N PHE A 280 14.50 1.67 -13.33
CA PHE A 280 14.16 0.45 -12.60
C PHE A 280 14.88 -0.81 -13.14
N GLY A 281 15.54 -0.70 -14.31
CA GLY A 281 16.31 -1.76 -14.95
C GLY A 281 15.45 -2.93 -15.45
N GLU A 282 16.13 -4.02 -15.82
CA GLU A 282 15.50 -5.27 -16.26
C GLU A 282 14.67 -5.93 -15.15
N THR A 283 13.35 -6.03 -15.37
CA THR A 283 12.41 -6.53 -14.35
C THR A 283 11.69 -7.81 -14.75
N ALA A 284 12.10 -8.49 -15.85
CA ALA A 284 11.53 -9.77 -16.29
C ALA A 284 11.36 -10.83 -15.19
N SER A 285 12.26 -10.87 -14.20
CA SER A 285 12.18 -11.82 -13.09
C SER A 285 11.27 -11.38 -11.93
N GLU A 286 10.99 -10.09 -11.79
CA GLU A 286 10.15 -9.53 -10.72
C GLU A 286 9.18 -8.46 -11.25
N PRO A 287 8.07 -8.86 -11.91
CA PRO A 287 7.09 -7.92 -12.48
C PRO A 287 6.46 -6.92 -11.49
N TRP A 288 6.63 -7.13 -10.19
CA TRP A 288 6.05 -6.28 -9.15
C TRP A 288 6.73 -4.90 -9.02
N ILE A 289 8.03 -4.83 -9.34
CA ILE A 289 8.80 -3.58 -9.26
C ILE A 289 8.80 -2.80 -10.57
N ALA A 290 8.20 -3.36 -11.62
CA ALA A 290 8.02 -2.71 -12.91
C ALA A 290 7.14 -1.45 -12.80
N PRO A 291 7.33 -0.45 -13.69
CA PRO A 291 6.49 0.74 -13.72
C PRO A 291 5.03 0.36 -13.97
N THR A 292 4.12 1.01 -13.24
CA THR A 292 2.67 0.88 -13.47
C THR A 292 2.23 1.90 -14.52
N ILE A 293 1.50 1.43 -15.53
CA ILE A 293 0.94 2.25 -16.60
C ILE A 293 -0.58 2.07 -16.71
N ALA A 294 -1.25 3.09 -17.22
CA ALA A 294 -2.67 3.06 -17.52
C ALA A 294 -2.95 3.87 -18.80
N ASP A 295 -3.56 3.24 -19.80
CA ASP A 295 -4.04 3.89 -21.03
C ASP A 295 -2.97 4.70 -21.77
N GLU A 296 -1.82 4.09 -22.00
CA GLU A 296 -0.66 4.76 -22.61
C GLU A 296 0.02 3.90 -23.68
N THR A 297 0.68 4.57 -24.62
CA THR A 297 1.61 3.97 -25.59
C THR A 297 3.03 4.10 -25.07
N MET A 298 3.75 3.00 -25.06
CA MET A 298 5.13 2.91 -24.62
C MET A 298 6.00 2.26 -25.68
N SER A 299 7.29 2.48 -25.59
CA SER A 299 8.25 1.71 -26.39
C SER A 299 9.58 1.55 -25.69
N GLY A 300 10.20 0.39 -25.83
CA GLY A 300 11.53 0.09 -25.28
C GLY A 300 12.37 -0.74 -26.24
N HIS A 301 13.49 -1.23 -25.76
CA HIS A 301 14.43 -2.01 -26.54
C HIS A 301 15.03 -3.15 -25.73
N LEU A 302 15.37 -4.25 -26.39
CA LEU A 302 16.03 -5.38 -25.73
C LEU A 302 17.34 -5.67 -26.43
N THR A 303 18.39 -5.79 -25.62
CA THR A 303 19.71 -6.27 -26.08
C THR A 303 19.76 -7.81 -26.12
N THR A 304 20.77 -8.38 -26.76
CA THR A 304 20.91 -9.84 -26.85
C THR A 304 21.24 -10.53 -25.52
N ASP A 305 21.83 -9.80 -24.59
CA ASP A 305 22.19 -10.30 -23.25
C ASP A 305 21.12 -9.96 -22.20
N ASP A 306 19.98 -9.44 -22.64
CA ASP A 306 18.89 -9.00 -21.79
C ASP A 306 18.00 -10.15 -21.30
N SER A 307 17.57 -10.06 -20.04
CA SER A 307 16.55 -10.93 -19.46
C SER A 307 15.12 -10.58 -19.86
N GLY A 308 14.87 -9.32 -20.27
CA GLY A 308 13.58 -8.86 -20.76
C GLY A 308 12.97 -7.69 -19.97
N ASP A 309 12.09 -6.99 -20.67
CA ASP A 309 11.36 -5.84 -20.17
C ASP A 309 10.01 -6.24 -19.60
N THR A 310 9.69 -5.71 -18.42
CA THR A 310 8.36 -5.85 -17.83
C THR A 310 7.73 -4.50 -17.56
N ILE A 311 6.43 -4.43 -17.86
CA ILE A 311 5.57 -3.32 -17.47
C ILE A 311 4.40 -3.87 -16.66
N ARG A 312 3.99 -3.14 -15.63
CA ARG A 312 2.83 -3.47 -14.80
C ARG A 312 1.64 -2.64 -15.28
N LEU A 313 0.48 -3.26 -15.36
CA LEU A 313 -0.75 -2.54 -15.68
C LEU A 313 -1.41 -2.06 -14.40
N ASP A 314 -2.02 -0.89 -14.43
CA ASP A 314 -2.95 -0.46 -13.39
C ASP A 314 -4.22 -1.29 -13.51
N ALA A 315 -4.20 -2.47 -12.88
CA ALA A 315 -5.15 -3.54 -13.13
C ALA A 315 -5.44 -4.32 -11.85
N GLY A 316 -6.71 -4.44 -11.51
CA GLY A 316 -7.23 -5.37 -10.51
C GLY A 316 -7.97 -6.55 -11.12
N SER A 317 -8.75 -7.24 -10.31
CA SER A 317 -9.51 -8.41 -10.75
C SER A 317 -10.45 -8.07 -11.89
N ARG A 318 -10.60 -8.99 -12.87
CA ARG A 318 -11.51 -8.86 -14.03
C ARG A 318 -11.31 -7.64 -14.93
N SER A 319 -10.26 -6.84 -14.71
CA SER A 319 -9.86 -5.77 -15.64
C SER A 319 -9.71 -6.31 -17.05
N LYS A 320 -10.29 -5.62 -18.05
CA LYS A 320 -10.17 -5.96 -19.46
C LYS A 320 -9.25 -4.96 -20.14
N PHE A 321 -8.27 -5.45 -20.88
CA PHE A 321 -7.36 -4.60 -21.65
C PHE A 321 -7.39 -5.01 -23.12
N MET A 322 -7.36 -4.01 -23.99
CA MET A 322 -6.89 -4.14 -25.36
C MET A 322 -5.42 -3.77 -25.39
N VAL A 323 -4.61 -4.60 -26.02
CA VAL A 323 -3.17 -4.41 -26.14
C VAL A 323 -2.78 -4.58 -27.58
N ASP A 324 -2.21 -3.53 -28.15
CA ASP A 324 -1.65 -3.52 -29.50
C ASP A 324 -0.14 -3.44 -29.39
N TRP A 325 0.58 -4.28 -30.13
CA TRP A 325 2.04 -4.29 -30.10
C TRP A 325 2.65 -4.34 -31.50
N THR A 326 3.86 -3.81 -31.59
CA THR A 326 4.78 -3.95 -32.72
C THR A 326 6.19 -4.18 -32.19
N ILE A 327 6.90 -5.15 -32.76
CA ILE A 327 8.28 -5.49 -32.40
C ILE A 327 9.12 -5.63 -33.68
N SER A 328 10.37 -5.17 -33.64
CA SER A 328 11.25 -5.15 -34.82
C SER A 328 11.88 -6.50 -35.15
N SER A 329 12.08 -7.37 -34.15
CA SER A 329 12.58 -8.74 -34.30
C SER A 329 11.79 -9.70 -33.41
N ALA A 330 12.07 -11.00 -33.51
CA ALA A 330 11.34 -12.03 -32.79
C ALA A 330 11.57 -11.95 -31.27
N ALA A 331 10.48 -11.91 -30.50
CA ALA A 331 10.47 -12.02 -29.04
C ALA A 331 9.19 -12.70 -28.55
N ASP A 332 9.24 -13.21 -27.32
CA ASP A 332 8.10 -13.78 -26.64
C ASP A 332 7.45 -12.73 -25.72
N ILE A 333 6.16 -12.48 -25.93
CA ILE A 333 5.34 -11.56 -25.15
C ILE A 333 4.47 -12.36 -24.19
N HIS A 334 4.63 -12.12 -22.90
CA HIS A 334 3.92 -12.81 -21.83
C HIS A 334 2.93 -11.86 -21.15
N PHE A 335 1.65 -12.20 -21.22
CA PHE A 335 0.59 -11.52 -20.47
C PHE A 335 0.39 -12.25 -19.15
N GLN A 336 0.63 -11.59 -18.04
CA GLN A 336 0.71 -12.19 -16.72
C GLN A 336 -0.32 -11.56 -15.77
N SER A 337 -0.79 -12.35 -14.80
CA SER A 337 -1.53 -11.87 -13.62
C SER A 337 -0.91 -12.42 -12.35
N ARG A 338 -1.14 -11.74 -11.24
CA ARG A 338 -0.74 -12.20 -9.92
C ARG A 338 -1.96 -12.68 -9.13
N ILE A 339 -1.92 -13.94 -8.71
CA ILE A 339 -2.88 -14.53 -7.76
C ILE A 339 -2.05 -15.17 -6.64
N GLY A 340 -1.50 -14.32 -5.76
CA GLY A 340 -0.43 -14.69 -4.82
C GLY A 340 0.93 -14.91 -5.50
N THR A 341 0.97 -15.61 -6.64
CA THR A 341 2.13 -15.77 -7.53
C THR A 341 1.80 -15.32 -8.94
N TRP A 342 2.81 -14.86 -9.70
CA TRP A 342 2.69 -14.53 -11.11
C TRP A 342 2.42 -15.78 -11.95
N ILE A 343 1.39 -15.71 -12.80
CA ILE A 343 1.01 -16.73 -13.76
C ILE A 343 0.86 -16.12 -15.15
N ILE A 344 1.26 -16.86 -16.17
CA ILE A 344 1.06 -16.48 -17.57
C ILE A 344 -0.38 -16.84 -17.95
N ILE A 345 -1.15 -15.85 -18.38
CA ILE A 345 -2.53 -16.01 -18.86
C ILE A 345 -2.53 -16.28 -20.36
N HIS A 346 -1.67 -15.57 -21.08
CA HIS A 346 -1.58 -15.62 -22.53
C HIS A 346 -0.13 -15.35 -22.99
N ASN A 347 0.23 -15.86 -24.16
CA ASN A 347 1.52 -15.61 -24.78
C ASN A 347 1.40 -15.38 -26.29
N GLU A 348 2.25 -14.50 -26.81
CA GLU A 348 2.32 -14.17 -28.23
C GLU A 348 3.77 -14.09 -28.68
N SER A 349 4.00 -14.28 -29.98
CA SER A 349 5.33 -14.19 -30.60
C SER A 349 5.28 -13.51 -31.97
N ASN A 350 4.15 -12.89 -32.32
CA ASN A 350 3.96 -12.24 -33.60
C ASN A 350 4.62 -10.85 -33.60
N LEU A 351 5.23 -10.47 -34.73
CA LEU A 351 5.90 -9.16 -34.87
C LEU A 351 4.96 -7.96 -34.67
N SER A 352 3.68 -8.16 -34.95
CA SER A 352 2.64 -7.20 -34.61
C SER A 352 1.35 -7.94 -34.31
N GLY A 353 0.50 -7.34 -33.50
CA GLY A 353 -0.77 -7.94 -33.14
C GLY A 353 -1.62 -7.05 -32.25
N SER A 354 -2.83 -7.52 -32.03
CA SER A 354 -3.80 -6.91 -31.14
C SER A 354 -4.49 -8.02 -30.37
N ILE A 355 -4.57 -7.89 -29.04
CA ILE A 355 -5.28 -8.84 -28.20
C ILE A 355 -6.12 -8.12 -27.17
N GLN A 356 -7.32 -8.65 -26.96
CA GLN A 356 -8.09 -8.36 -25.77
C GLN A 356 -7.89 -9.48 -24.77
N PHE A 357 -7.45 -9.15 -23.55
CA PHE A 357 -7.35 -10.13 -22.46
C PHE A 357 -8.07 -9.61 -21.21
N THR A 358 -8.48 -10.56 -20.37
CA THR A 358 -9.18 -10.29 -19.12
C THR A 358 -8.35 -10.84 -17.98
N VAL A 359 -8.07 -9.99 -16.99
CA VAL A 359 -7.38 -10.37 -15.76
C VAL A 359 -8.28 -11.34 -14.98
N PRO A 360 -7.76 -12.48 -14.47
CA PRO A 360 -8.59 -13.45 -13.77
C PRO A 360 -9.31 -12.89 -12.53
N ALA A 361 -10.34 -13.62 -12.08
CA ALA A 361 -10.93 -13.42 -10.76
C ALA A 361 -9.85 -13.60 -9.67
N ASP A 362 -9.93 -12.83 -8.59
CA ASP A 362 -9.00 -12.83 -7.45
C ASP A 362 -7.55 -12.37 -7.73
N ALA A 363 -7.25 -11.91 -8.95
CA ALA A 363 -5.95 -11.32 -9.25
C ALA A 363 -5.83 -9.89 -8.72
N ASP A 364 -4.65 -9.56 -8.17
CA ASP A 364 -4.36 -8.26 -7.57
C ASP A 364 -3.39 -7.40 -8.38
N ALA A 365 -2.86 -7.94 -9.49
CA ALA A 365 -2.06 -7.20 -10.46
C ALA A 365 -2.01 -7.92 -11.81
N ALA A 366 -1.68 -7.16 -12.86
CA ALA A 366 -1.35 -7.69 -14.17
C ALA A 366 -0.06 -7.05 -14.72
N ALA A 367 0.65 -7.78 -15.56
CA ALA A 367 1.90 -7.33 -16.17
C ALA A 367 2.05 -7.88 -17.58
N ILE A 368 2.82 -7.19 -18.41
CA ILE A 368 3.22 -7.63 -19.74
C ILE A 368 4.73 -7.70 -19.75
N THR A 369 5.29 -8.82 -20.20
CA THR A 369 6.75 -9.03 -20.23
C THR A 369 7.20 -9.44 -21.61
N PHE A 370 8.15 -8.70 -22.17
CA PHE A 370 8.89 -9.08 -23.37
C PHE A 370 10.12 -9.87 -22.94
N THR A 371 10.34 -11.04 -23.51
CA THR A 371 11.51 -11.87 -23.19
C THR A 371 12.12 -12.46 -24.45
N ASN A 372 13.37 -12.91 -24.32
CA ASN A 372 14.02 -13.82 -25.26
C ASN A 372 14.24 -13.19 -26.65
N ALA A 373 15.02 -12.11 -26.67
CA ALA A 373 15.52 -11.49 -27.88
C ALA A 373 16.79 -12.21 -28.35
N SER A 374 16.71 -13.03 -29.40
CA SER A 374 17.92 -13.63 -30.00
C SER A 374 18.78 -12.62 -30.77
N GLU A 375 18.20 -11.46 -31.06
CA GLU A 375 18.76 -10.33 -31.80
C GLU A 375 18.30 -9.05 -31.10
N PRO A 376 19.05 -7.94 -31.19
CA PRO A 376 18.61 -6.67 -30.64
C PRO A 376 17.28 -6.26 -31.28
N LEU A 377 16.34 -5.79 -30.45
CA LEU A 377 15.02 -5.39 -30.93
C LEU A 377 14.53 -4.14 -30.23
N ILE A 378 13.52 -3.55 -30.85
CA ILE A 378 12.76 -2.43 -30.33
C ILE A 378 11.29 -2.84 -30.35
N TRP A 379 10.57 -2.55 -29.28
CA TRP A 379 9.16 -2.86 -29.13
C TRP A 379 8.35 -1.60 -28.86
N THR A 380 7.09 -1.60 -29.29
CA THR A 380 6.11 -0.56 -28.98
C THR A 380 4.82 -1.24 -28.61
N LEU A 381 4.18 -0.72 -27.57
CA LEU A 381 3.00 -1.30 -26.96
C LEU A 381 2.00 -0.19 -26.65
N THR A 382 0.77 -0.33 -27.10
CA THR A 382 -0.34 0.52 -26.68
C THR A 382 -1.28 -0.29 -25.82
N THR A 383 -1.59 0.23 -24.65
CA THR A 383 -2.55 -0.39 -23.72
C THR A 383 -3.81 0.47 -23.65
N THR A 384 -4.97 -0.16 -23.66
CA THR A 384 -6.26 0.51 -23.49
C THR A 384 -7.14 -0.32 -22.56
N SER A 385 -7.47 0.25 -21.41
CA SER A 385 -8.40 -0.26 -20.43
C SER A 385 -9.81 -0.19 -21.01
N LEU A 386 -10.48 -1.34 -21.01
CA LEU A 386 -11.87 -1.48 -21.43
C LEU A 386 -12.81 -1.60 -20.21
N GLY A 387 -12.28 -1.41 -18.99
CA GLY A 387 -13.00 -1.62 -17.73
C GLY A 387 -13.22 -3.11 -17.39
N PRO A 388 -14.09 -3.43 -16.42
CA PRO A 388 -14.77 -2.52 -15.50
C PRO A 388 -13.78 -1.62 -14.75
N ASN A 389 -14.25 -0.45 -14.34
CA ASN A 389 -13.53 0.49 -13.47
C ASN A 389 -14.46 0.86 -12.33
N ASP A 390 -14.76 -0.14 -11.51
CA ASP A 390 -15.73 -0.05 -10.44
C ASP A 390 -15.10 0.71 -9.27
N GLY A 391 -15.80 1.68 -8.69
CA GLY A 391 -15.29 2.35 -7.47
C GLY A 391 -14.11 3.28 -7.63
N ALA A 392 -13.71 3.64 -8.86
CA ALA A 392 -12.42 4.27 -9.14
C ALA A 392 -11.20 3.41 -8.71
N THR A 393 -11.40 2.09 -8.56
CA THR A 393 -10.30 1.11 -8.55
C THR A 393 -10.06 0.60 -9.96
N PRO A 394 -8.81 0.26 -10.32
CA PRO A 394 -8.54 -0.41 -11.59
C PRO A 394 -9.18 -1.79 -11.57
N GLY A 395 -10.09 -2.07 -12.50
CA GLY A 395 -10.81 -3.34 -12.56
C GLY A 395 -12.14 -3.36 -11.79
N ASP A 396 -12.51 -4.58 -11.39
CA ASP A 396 -13.77 -4.86 -10.72
C ASP A 396 -13.70 -4.66 -9.21
N ALA A 397 -14.83 -4.32 -8.60
CA ALA A 397 -14.92 -4.24 -7.15
C ALA A 397 -14.86 -5.65 -6.54
N SER A 398 -14.53 -5.75 -5.25
CA SER A 398 -14.40 -7.06 -4.60
C SER A 398 -15.76 -7.75 -4.44
N ASP A 399 -15.88 -9.01 -4.88
CA ASP A 399 -17.02 -9.91 -4.55
C ASP A 399 -17.08 -10.29 -3.06
N ASN A 400 -15.96 -10.19 -2.35
CA ASN A 400 -15.81 -10.73 -1.00
C ASN A 400 -16.03 -9.66 0.07
N GLN A 401 -16.69 -10.03 1.16
CA GLN A 401 -16.78 -9.15 2.34
C GLN A 401 -15.51 -9.28 3.20
N PRO A 402 -14.94 -8.16 3.68
CA PRO A 402 -13.75 -8.21 4.51
C PRO A 402 -14.06 -8.83 5.88
N ASN A 403 -13.17 -9.69 6.38
CA ASN A 403 -13.28 -10.31 7.69
C ASN A 403 -12.45 -9.58 8.76
N GLY A 404 -11.72 -8.53 8.38
CA GLY A 404 -10.90 -7.73 9.29
C GLY A 404 -10.19 -6.59 8.57
N GLU A 405 -9.45 -5.80 9.35
CA GLU A 405 -8.72 -4.62 8.87
C GLU A 405 -7.67 -5.00 7.79
N ALA A 406 -7.00 -6.13 7.95
CA ALA A 406 -5.98 -6.61 7.01
C ALA A 406 -6.53 -6.91 5.60
N ASP A 407 -7.81 -7.29 5.49
CA ASP A 407 -8.44 -7.62 4.21
C ASP A 407 -8.80 -6.35 3.40
N THR A 408 -8.68 -5.16 4.02
CA THR A 408 -9.09 -3.87 3.44
C THR A 408 -7.92 -2.94 3.09
N LEU A 409 -6.67 -3.41 3.19
CA LEU A 409 -5.48 -2.57 3.03
C LEU A 409 -5.38 -1.89 1.65
N ASP A 410 -5.84 -2.56 0.60
CA ASP A 410 -5.78 -2.08 -0.79
C ASP A 410 -7.15 -1.60 -1.31
N TRP A 411 -8.15 -1.47 -0.42
CA TRP A 411 -9.50 -1.05 -0.81
C TRP A 411 -9.66 0.47 -0.79
N ALA A 412 -10.34 1.01 -1.80
CA ALA A 412 -10.79 2.40 -1.76
C ALA A 412 -11.84 2.61 -0.66
N ILE A 413 -11.63 3.62 0.20
CA ILE A 413 -12.53 3.92 1.31
C ILE A 413 -13.35 5.17 1.01
N MET A 414 -14.68 5.04 1.06
CA MET A 414 -15.61 6.15 0.90
C MET A 414 -15.76 6.91 2.23
N GLN A 415 -15.08 8.06 2.35
CA GLN A 415 -14.99 8.84 3.61
C GLN A 415 -15.68 10.22 3.58
N SER A 416 -16.27 10.65 2.47
CA SER A 416 -16.92 11.99 2.36
C SER A 416 -18.32 12.08 3.04
N GLU A 417 -18.92 13.28 3.09
CA GLU A 417 -20.32 13.44 3.53
C GLU A 417 -21.35 12.97 2.49
N SER A 418 -20.94 12.99 1.22
CA SER A 418 -21.68 12.45 0.09
C SER A 418 -20.68 12.14 -1.02
N GLY A 419 -21.06 11.23 -1.91
CA GLY A 419 -20.25 10.85 -3.05
C GLY A 419 -21.06 10.06 -4.06
N TYR A 420 -20.40 9.65 -5.12
CA TYR A 420 -20.95 8.71 -6.08
C TYR A 420 -19.88 7.72 -6.50
N THR A 421 -20.33 6.53 -6.91
CA THR A 421 -19.52 5.52 -7.59
C THR A 421 -20.30 5.00 -8.79
N SER A 422 -19.60 4.50 -9.79
CA SER A 422 -20.18 3.82 -10.94
C SER A 422 -19.39 2.58 -11.23
N GLY A 423 -20.02 1.64 -11.91
CA GLY A 423 -19.42 0.36 -12.24
C GLY A 423 -20.32 -0.46 -13.15
N THR A 424 -19.92 -1.69 -13.43
CA THR A 424 -20.69 -2.62 -14.25
C THR A 424 -20.85 -3.95 -13.56
N ILE A 425 -22.09 -4.44 -13.47
CA ILE A 425 -22.40 -5.69 -12.78
C ILE A 425 -23.20 -6.64 -13.67
N GLY A 426 -22.94 -7.95 -13.56
CA GLY A 426 -23.68 -8.99 -14.28
C GLY A 426 -22.80 -9.96 -15.08
N GLY A 427 -23.38 -11.10 -15.47
CA GLY A 427 -22.65 -12.16 -16.16
C GLY A 427 -21.77 -12.96 -15.21
N ALA A 428 -20.45 -12.75 -15.27
CA ALA A 428 -19.47 -13.41 -14.40
C ALA A 428 -19.21 -12.63 -13.11
N ASP A 429 -19.44 -11.32 -13.14
CA ASP A 429 -19.51 -10.50 -11.95
C ASP A 429 -20.95 -10.48 -11.42
N ILE A 430 -21.08 -10.78 -10.13
CA ILE A 430 -22.36 -10.94 -9.44
C ILE A 430 -22.48 -10.01 -8.23
N ARG A 431 -21.39 -9.36 -7.82
CA ARG A 431 -21.37 -8.58 -6.58
C ARG A 431 -20.20 -7.62 -6.50
N ASP A 432 -20.54 -6.37 -6.23
CA ASP A 432 -19.59 -5.32 -5.88
C ASP A 432 -19.70 -4.95 -4.41
N VAL A 433 -18.58 -5.00 -3.68
CA VAL A 433 -18.51 -4.59 -2.28
C VAL A 433 -17.63 -3.36 -2.15
N TYR A 434 -18.21 -2.28 -1.65
CA TYR A 434 -17.56 -1.01 -1.37
C TYR A 434 -17.43 -0.77 0.14
N LEU A 435 -16.31 -0.19 0.55
CA LEU A 435 -16.06 0.18 1.94
C LEU A 435 -16.48 1.63 2.18
N ILE A 436 -17.37 1.85 3.14
CA ILE A 436 -17.77 3.19 3.58
C ILE A 436 -17.41 3.37 5.06
N GLU A 437 -16.80 4.50 5.39
CA GLU A 437 -16.31 4.76 6.73
C GLU A 437 -16.94 6.00 7.34
N ARG A 438 -17.30 5.88 8.61
CA ARG A 438 -17.72 6.99 9.45
C ARG A 438 -16.71 7.19 10.57
N GLU A 439 -15.88 8.22 10.42
CA GLU A 439 -14.88 8.59 11.42
C GLU A 439 -15.52 9.24 12.65
N ILE A 440 -14.73 9.39 13.72
CA ILE A 440 -15.17 10.11 14.91
C ILE A 440 -15.23 11.61 14.60
N GLY A 441 -16.44 12.19 14.68
CA GLY A 441 -16.66 13.61 14.44
C GLY A 441 -16.84 13.99 12.97
N TYR A 442 -16.78 13.03 12.04
CA TYR A 442 -17.02 13.28 10.62
C TYR A 442 -17.40 11.98 9.89
N PRO A 443 -18.50 11.96 9.11
CA PRO A 443 -19.60 12.92 9.12
C PRO A 443 -20.35 12.93 10.47
N TYR A 444 -20.85 14.09 10.88
CA TYR A 444 -21.61 14.25 12.12
C TYR A 444 -22.93 13.46 12.14
N ARG A 445 -23.47 13.18 10.95
CA ARG A 445 -24.70 12.44 10.70
C ARG A 445 -24.44 10.92 10.75
N SER A 446 -25.42 10.14 11.20
CA SER A 446 -25.30 8.67 11.30
C SER A 446 -26.19 7.91 10.32
N LEU A 447 -27.19 8.56 9.72
CA LEU A 447 -28.06 7.92 8.74
C LEU A 447 -27.42 8.02 7.35
N LEU A 448 -27.01 6.89 6.80
CA LEU A 448 -26.53 6.81 5.42
C LEU A 448 -27.69 6.47 4.48
N THR A 449 -27.84 7.25 3.43
CA THR A 449 -28.75 6.98 2.31
C THR A 449 -27.92 6.67 1.07
N ALA A 450 -28.27 5.60 0.36
CA ALA A 450 -27.67 5.26 -0.92
C ALA A 450 -28.78 5.03 -1.96
N THR A 451 -28.61 5.64 -3.13
CA THR A 451 -29.52 5.58 -4.27
C THR A 451 -28.77 5.02 -5.47
N ILE A 452 -29.21 3.87 -5.97
CA ILE A 452 -28.69 3.23 -7.18
C ILE A 452 -29.54 3.63 -8.39
N GLU A 453 -28.88 3.86 -9.51
CA GLU A 453 -29.45 4.08 -10.83
C GLU A 453 -28.91 3.01 -11.78
N SER A 454 -29.79 2.25 -12.43
CA SER A 454 -29.47 1.20 -13.41
C SER A 454 -30.76 0.80 -14.15
N ASP A 455 -30.68 -0.18 -15.04
CA ASP A 455 -31.84 -0.71 -15.74
C ASP A 455 -32.85 -1.37 -14.78
N PRO A 456 -34.16 -1.33 -15.07
CA PRO A 456 -35.16 -1.88 -14.15
C PRO A 456 -35.01 -3.39 -13.94
N GLY A 457 -34.93 -3.82 -12.68
CA GLY A 457 -34.89 -5.23 -12.29
C GLY A 457 -33.54 -5.93 -12.48
N THR A 458 -32.45 -5.17 -12.64
CA THR A 458 -31.12 -5.74 -12.90
C THR A 458 -30.29 -5.96 -11.64
N CYS A 459 -30.32 -5.02 -10.70
CA CYS A 459 -29.43 -4.98 -9.53
C CYS A 459 -30.19 -4.85 -8.20
N VAL A 460 -29.50 -5.16 -7.11
CA VAL A 460 -29.95 -5.01 -5.72
C VAL A 460 -28.90 -4.18 -4.98
N LEU A 461 -29.33 -3.12 -4.29
CA LEU A 461 -28.46 -2.29 -3.45
C LEU A 461 -28.67 -2.63 -1.97
N LYS A 462 -27.59 -2.87 -1.25
CA LYS A 462 -27.59 -3.29 0.15
C LYS A 462 -26.58 -2.51 0.97
N LEU A 463 -27.01 -1.91 2.07
CA LEU A 463 -26.14 -1.32 3.09
C LEU A 463 -25.96 -2.32 4.23
N VAL A 464 -24.72 -2.51 4.70
CA VAL A 464 -24.37 -3.47 5.76
C VAL A 464 -23.62 -2.78 6.88
N GLN A 465 -24.20 -2.83 8.08
CA GLN A 465 -23.54 -2.41 9.30
C GLN A 465 -22.61 -3.53 9.79
N LEU A 466 -21.32 -3.23 9.83
CA LEU A 466 -20.32 -4.12 10.42
C LEU A 466 -19.97 -3.70 11.85
N ASN A 467 -19.63 -4.70 12.68
CA ASN A 467 -18.94 -4.50 13.95
C ASN A 467 -17.43 -4.57 13.73
N THR A 468 -16.77 -3.42 13.73
CA THR A 468 -15.34 -3.25 13.47
C THR A 468 -14.52 -3.00 14.74
N THR A 469 -15.05 -3.33 15.91
CA THR A 469 -14.37 -3.14 17.21
C THR A 469 -13.12 -4.01 17.39
N ALA A 470 -12.99 -5.09 16.62
CA ALA A 470 -11.83 -5.98 16.64
C ALA A 470 -11.01 -5.82 15.35
N TYR A 471 -9.70 -6.08 15.42
CA TYR A 471 -8.79 -6.02 14.26
C TYR A 471 -9.13 -7.09 13.21
N ASN A 472 -9.63 -8.24 13.65
CA ASN A 472 -10.11 -9.34 12.83
C ASN A 472 -11.46 -9.85 13.36
N ALA A 473 -12.15 -10.67 12.57
CA ALA A 473 -13.49 -11.19 12.85
C ALA A 473 -14.60 -10.12 12.85
N TRP A 474 -14.60 -9.26 11.83
CA TRP A 474 -15.72 -8.36 11.57
C TRP A 474 -17.00 -9.16 11.32
N THR A 475 -18.10 -8.70 11.89
CA THR A 475 -19.40 -9.38 11.79
C THR A 475 -20.49 -8.41 11.37
N THR A 476 -21.45 -8.89 10.57
CA THR A 476 -22.63 -8.11 10.23
C THR A 476 -23.56 -7.97 11.43
N VAL A 477 -23.88 -6.73 11.81
CA VAL A 477 -24.82 -6.39 12.89
C VAL A 477 -26.23 -6.21 12.35
N SER A 478 -26.36 -5.42 11.29
CA SER A 478 -27.62 -5.15 10.62
C SER A 478 -27.37 -4.86 9.14
N TRP A 479 -28.42 -4.93 8.33
CA TRP A 479 -28.36 -4.55 6.92
C TRP A 479 -29.75 -4.11 6.44
N ASN A 480 -29.77 -3.29 5.40
CA ASN A 480 -31.00 -2.93 4.69
C ASN A 480 -30.76 -3.03 3.19
N LEU A 481 -31.72 -3.56 2.43
CA LEU A 481 -31.60 -3.71 0.98
C LEU A 481 -32.81 -3.16 0.25
N THR A 482 -32.59 -2.77 -1.00
CA THR A 482 -33.63 -2.40 -1.95
C THR A 482 -33.35 -3.06 -3.29
N GLU A 483 -34.40 -3.51 -3.95
CA GLU A 483 -34.32 -4.05 -5.32
C GLU A 483 -34.73 -2.96 -6.32
N MET A 484 -34.18 -3.02 -7.53
CA MET A 484 -34.52 -2.11 -8.62
C MET A 484 -35.97 -2.33 -9.11
N GLN A 485 -36.90 -1.47 -8.67
CA GLN A 485 -38.31 -1.49 -9.13
C GLN A 485 -38.60 -0.55 -10.33
N GLY A 486 -37.64 0.31 -10.66
CA GLY A 486 -37.67 1.26 -11.78
C GLY A 486 -36.25 1.59 -12.19
N GLN A 487 -35.99 2.79 -12.74
CA GLN A 487 -34.62 3.21 -13.08
C GLN A 487 -33.80 3.67 -11.86
N GLN A 488 -34.42 3.78 -10.68
CA GLN A 488 -33.76 4.16 -9.44
C GLN A 488 -34.33 3.37 -8.25
N ALA A 489 -33.48 3.07 -7.26
CA ALA A 489 -33.88 2.51 -5.98
C ALA A 489 -33.05 3.11 -4.85
N THR A 490 -33.64 3.30 -3.66
CA THR A 490 -32.96 3.95 -2.52
C THR A 490 -33.09 3.10 -1.27
N THR A 491 -31.99 2.93 -0.54
CA THR A 491 -31.93 2.28 0.76
C THR A 491 -31.31 3.21 1.79
N THR A 492 -31.65 3.02 3.05
CA THR A 492 -31.16 3.84 4.17
C THR A 492 -30.80 2.95 5.36
N LEU A 493 -29.72 3.27 6.06
CA LEU A 493 -29.30 2.55 7.26
C LEU A 493 -28.57 3.49 8.23
N ASP A 494 -28.87 3.37 9.53
CA ASP A 494 -28.16 4.09 10.58
C ASP A 494 -26.86 3.34 10.91
N LEU A 495 -25.73 4.02 10.71
CA LEU A 495 -24.39 3.46 10.79
C LEU A 495 -23.59 4.13 11.91
N PRO A 496 -23.06 3.36 12.88
CA PRO A 496 -22.21 3.88 13.95
C PRO A 496 -20.84 4.32 13.41
N HIS A 497 -19.94 4.73 14.31
CA HIS A 497 -18.55 4.99 13.92
C HIS A 497 -17.83 3.69 13.55
N GLY A 498 -16.99 3.75 12.52
CA GLY A 498 -16.23 2.63 11.97
C GLY A 498 -16.53 2.39 10.50
N ARG A 499 -16.00 1.27 9.98
CA ARG A 499 -16.17 0.84 8.59
C ARG A 499 -17.39 -0.06 8.40
N HIS A 500 -18.06 0.12 7.28
CA HIS A 500 -19.31 -0.53 6.88
C HIS A 500 -19.28 -0.82 5.38
N LEU A 501 -20.27 -1.54 4.87
CA LEU A 501 -20.29 -1.92 3.45
C LEU A 501 -21.47 -1.33 2.71
N LEU A 502 -21.21 -0.93 1.47
CA LEU A 502 -22.21 -0.69 0.43
C LEU A 502 -22.02 -1.79 -0.61
N VAL A 503 -23.05 -2.62 -0.80
CA VAL A 503 -22.98 -3.83 -1.62
C VAL A 503 -24.00 -3.74 -2.73
N ILE A 504 -23.58 -4.08 -3.93
CA ILE A 504 -24.45 -4.19 -5.11
C ILE A 504 -24.41 -5.64 -5.54
N GLU A 505 -25.58 -6.23 -5.80
CA GLU A 505 -25.68 -7.63 -6.23
C GLU A 505 -26.52 -7.72 -7.50
N SER A 506 -26.14 -8.61 -8.39
CA SER A 506 -26.87 -8.90 -9.62
C SER A 506 -26.94 -10.40 -9.86
N ASN A 507 -28.00 -10.82 -10.54
CA ASN A 507 -28.16 -12.21 -10.99
C ASN A 507 -28.55 -12.28 -12.47
N ILE A 508 -28.28 -11.20 -13.21
CA ILE A 508 -28.52 -11.18 -14.65
C ILE A 508 -27.30 -11.67 -15.40
N THR A 509 -27.52 -12.24 -16.59
CA THR A 509 -26.44 -12.82 -17.41
C THR A 509 -25.71 -11.80 -18.28
N SER A 510 -26.30 -10.62 -18.48
CA SER A 510 -25.70 -9.52 -19.24
C SER A 510 -25.07 -8.52 -18.27
N GLU A 511 -23.93 -7.98 -18.62
CA GLU A 511 -23.30 -6.86 -17.92
C GLU A 511 -24.17 -5.60 -18.09
N VAL A 512 -24.37 -4.84 -17.01
CA VAL A 512 -25.13 -3.58 -16.98
C VAL A 512 -24.43 -2.56 -16.12
N ASP A 513 -24.45 -1.32 -16.60
CA ASP A 513 -23.90 -0.19 -15.89
C ASP A 513 -24.81 0.20 -14.72
N TYR A 514 -24.19 0.63 -13.63
CA TYR A 514 -24.89 1.24 -12.52
C TYR A 514 -24.15 2.49 -12.03
N THR A 515 -24.90 3.37 -11.36
CA THR A 515 -24.35 4.48 -10.62
C THR A 515 -25.00 4.52 -9.24
N VAL A 516 -24.19 4.61 -8.18
CA VAL A 516 -24.68 4.74 -6.81
C VAL A 516 -24.26 6.08 -6.25
N ASN A 517 -25.25 6.89 -5.89
CA ASN A 517 -25.10 8.11 -5.13
C ASN A 517 -25.34 7.82 -3.66
N TRP A 518 -24.47 8.29 -2.78
CA TRP A 518 -24.64 8.12 -1.34
C TRP A 518 -24.45 9.44 -0.61
N ALA A 519 -25.18 9.61 0.50
CA ALA A 519 -25.13 10.80 1.32
C ALA A 519 -25.51 10.49 2.76
N TRP A 520 -24.78 11.10 3.70
CA TRP A 520 -25.15 11.09 5.10
C TRP A 520 -26.25 12.13 5.34
N LEU A 521 -27.41 11.68 5.80
CA LEU A 521 -28.57 12.51 6.08
C LEU A 521 -28.82 12.64 7.58
N THR A 522 -29.51 13.70 7.95
CA THR A 522 -30.12 13.84 9.27
C THR A 522 -31.59 13.42 9.13
N PRO A 523 -32.15 12.58 10.02
CA PRO A 523 -33.58 12.30 10.01
C PRO A 523 -34.37 13.61 10.00
N GLU A 524 -35.42 13.71 9.17
CA GLU A 524 -36.28 14.90 9.11
C GLU A 524 -36.73 15.31 10.52
N GLY A 525 -36.42 16.54 10.92
CA GLY A 525 -36.69 17.09 12.26
C GLY A 525 -35.47 17.23 13.19
N ALA A 526 -34.27 16.85 12.74
CA ALA A 526 -33.02 17.00 13.47
C ALA A 526 -32.02 17.98 12.83
N GLU A 527 -32.49 18.96 12.06
CA GLU A 527 -31.63 20.12 11.75
C GLU A 527 -31.31 20.84 13.06
N PRO A 528 -30.02 21.04 13.42
CA PRO A 528 -29.71 22.05 14.41
C PRO A 528 -30.12 23.37 13.78
N THR A 529 -31.21 23.96 14.27
CA THR A 529 -31.50 25.35 13.97
C THR A 529 -30.22 26.13 14.27
N ASP A 530 -29.72 26.92 13.32
CA ASP A 530 -28.74 27.98 13.57
C ASP A 530 -29.36 29.00 14.53
N GLY A 531 -29.47 28.61 15.79
CA GLY A 531 -29.80 29.45 16.91
C GLY A 531 -28.50 29.77 17.63
N GLU A 532 -28.38 31.01 18.11
CA GLU A 532 -27.46 31.30 19.20
C GLU A 532 -27.79 30.33 20.34
N TRP A 533 -26.88 29.38 20.60
CA TRP A 533 -27.00 28.49 21.74
C TRP A 533 -26.86 29.35 23.00
N ILE A 534 -27.99 29.69 23.60
CA ILE A 534 -28.02 30.37 24.89
C ILE A 534 -27.61 29.33 25.93
N ASP A 535 -26.47 29.56 26.56
CA ASP A 535 -25.99 28.73 27.65
C ASP A 535 -26.89 28.90 28.88
N TYR A 536 -27.77 27.92 29.10
CA TYR A 536 -28.64 27.85 30.27
C TYR A 536 -27.96 27.18 31.48
N SER A 537 -26.66 26.86 31.42
CA SER A 537 -25.94 26.22 32.52
C SER A 537 -26.10 26.98 33.84
N ASP A 538 -26.18 28.31 33.80
CA ASP A 538 -26.37 29.16 34.98
C ASP A 538 -27.79 29.11 35.55
N GLU A 539 -28.82 28.94 34.70
CA GLU A 539 -30.21 28.75 35.15
C GLU A 539 -30.41 27.36 35.79
N VAL A 540 -29.75 26.33 35.26
CA VAL A 540 -29.82 24.96 35.81
C VAL A 540 -28.94 24.81 37.06
N ASN A 541 -27.95 25.67 37.27
CA ASN A 541 -27.11 25.67 38.48
C ASN A 541 -27.95 25.77 39.77
N THR A 542 -29.02 26.57 39.74
CA THR A 542 -29.98 26.67 40.85
C THR A 542 -30.68 25.34 41.11
N PHE A 543 -31.09 24.63 40.06
CA PHE A 543 -31.70 23.30 40.17
C PHE A 543 -30.71 22.27 40.73
N TYR A 544 -29.46 22.26 40.26
CA TYR A 544 -28.43 21.34 40.75
C TYR A 544 -28.06 21.57 42.22
N ILE A 545 -27.99 22.82 42.67
CA ILE A 545 -27.77 23.15 44.08
C ILE A 545 -28.94 22.64 44.94
N VAL A 546 -30.18 22.85 44.48
CA VAL A 546 -31.38 22.41 45.22
C VAL A 546 -31.48 20.89 45.27
N ILE A 547 -31.33 20.20 44.13
CA ILE A 547 -31.40 18.73 44.10
C ILE A 547 -30.21 18.10 44.84
N GLY A 548 -29.03 18.74 44.80
CA GLY A 548 -27.87 18.36 45.59
C GLY A 548 -28.16 18.41 47.09
N LEU A 549 -28.80 19.48 47.58
CA LEU A 549 -29.24 19.56 48.99
C LEU A 549 -30.31 18.51 49.32
N VAL A 550 -31.24 18.24 48.41
CA VAL A 550 -32.28 17.20 48.62
C VAL A 550 -31.66 15.81 48.69
N LEU A 551 -30.73 15.48 47.78
CA LEU A 551 -30.01 14.21 47.75
C LEU A 551 -29.07 14.04 48.96
N LEU A 552 -28.52 15.14 49.49
CA LEU A 552 -27.71 15.13 50.72
C LEU A 552 -28.56 15.16 52.00
N SER A 553 -29.87 15.46 51.92
CA SER A 553 -30.76 15.54 53.09
C SER A 553 -30.80 14.26 53.95
N PRO A 554 -30.77 13.03 53.41
CA PRO A 554 -30.74 11.83 54.24
C PRO A 554 -29.44 11.77 55.05
N MET A 555 -28.32 12.20 54.46
CA MET A 555 -27.02 12.24 55.12
C MET A 555 -26.96 13.36 56.17
N MET A 556 -27.62 14.49 55.93
CA MET A 556 -27.75 15.58 56.89
C MET A 556 -28.61 15.20 58.11
N VAL A 557 -29.65 14.38 57.92
CA VAL A 557 -30.42 13.76 59.02
C VAL A 557 -29.51 12.82 59.81
N VAL A 558 -28.74 11.95 59.14
CA VAL A 558 -27.78 11.07 59.83
C VAL A 558 -26.74 11.87 60.62
N ILE A 559 -26.17 12.93 60.05
CA ILE A 559 -25.22 13.82 60.74
C ILE A 559 -25.89 14.54 61.91
N TYR A 560 -27.10 15.07 61.73
CA TYR A 560 -27.84 15.75 62.81
C TYR A 560 -28.13 14.79 63.98
N TRP A 561 -28.53 13.55 63.70
CA TRP A 561 -28.73 12.53 64.73
C TRP A 561 -27.41 12.07 65.34
N ARG A 562 -26.31 12.07 64.59
CA ARG A 562 -24.96 11.76 65.09
C ARG A 562 -24.35 12.89 65.94
N TRP A 563 -24.74 14.14 65.69
CA TRP A 563 -24.30 15.31 66.48
C TRP A 563 -25.16 15.56 67.72
N LYS A 564 -26.46 15.22 67.68
CA LYS A 564 -27.36 15.32 68.84
C LYS A 564 -27.44 14.04 69.68
N GLY A 565 -27.09 12.90 69.10
CA GLY A 565 -27.07 11.61 69.79
C GLY A 565 -25.66 11.33 70.28
N ASP A 566 -25.48 11.36 71.59
CA ASP A 566 -24.42 10.64 72.30
C ASP A 566 -24.71 9.12 72.18
N GLY A 567 -24.74 8.66 70.93
CA GLY A 567 -25.27 7.38 70.48
C GLY A 567 -24.22 6.29 70.56
N VAL A 568 -23.65 6.10 71.75
CA VAL A 568 -23.25 4.77 72.17
C VAL A 568 -24.57 4.01 72.32
N LEU A 569 -24.80 3.04 71.44
CA LEU A 569 -25.81 2.00 71.65
C LEU A 569 -25.76 1.60 73.14
N GLN A 570 -26.87 1.81 73.86
CA GLN A 570 -27.01 1.43 75.27
C GLN A 570 -27.08 -0.10 75.42
N ILE A 571 -26.02 -0.77 75.04
CA ILE A 571 -25.64 -2.09 75.48
C ILE A 571 -24.16 -1.90 75.78
N GLU A 572 -23.75 -1.88 77.06
CA GLU A 572 -22.40 -2.32 77.46
C GLU A 572 -21.95 -1.97 78.88
N THR A 573 -22.60 -1.14 79.71
CA THR A 573 -22.09 -1.01 81.10
C THR A 573 -22.41 -2.24 81.95
N HIS A 574 -23.59 -2.84 81.75
CA HIS A 574 -24.02 -4.07 82.42
C HIS A 574 -23.40 -5.34 81.82
N GLU A 575 -23.18 -5.38 80.50
CA GLU A 575 -22.55 -6.52 79.81
C GLU A 575 -21.02 -6.54 79.97
N LYS A 576 -20.33 -5.39 79.89
CA LYS A 576 -18.89 -5.32 80.22
C LYS A 576 -18.61 -5.70 81.66
N SER A 577 -19.42 -5.22 82.60
CA SER A 577 -19.30 -5.61 84.02
C SER A 577 -19.58 -7.11 84.24
N ARG A 578 -20.46 -7.72 83.44
CA ARG A 578 -20.75 -9.16 83.48
C ARG A 578 -19.58 -9.97 82.91
N LEU A 579 -19.01 -9.56 81.78
CA LEU A 579 -17.87 -10.24 81.15
C LEU A 579 -16.60 -10.13 81.97
N LYS A 580 -16.34 -8.96 82.58
CA LYS A 580 -15.23 -8.78 83.53
C LYS A 580 -15.37 -9.68 84.77
N ARG A 581 -16.58 -9.79 85.33
CA ARG A 581 -16.87 -10.72 86.45
C ARG A 581 -16.75 -12.18 86.06
N LEU A 582 -17.09 -12.56 84.81
CA LEU A 582 -16.93 -13.92 84.30
C LEU A 582 -15.44 -14.28 84.18
N ARG A 583 -14.61 -13.37 83.64
CA ARG A 583 -13.15 -13.54 83.59
C ARG A 583 -12.54 -13.66 84.97
N GLU A 584 -12.90 -12.79 85.91
CA GLU A 584 -12.43 -12.85 87.31
C GLU A 584 -12.81 -14.19 87.98
N ARG A 585 -14.00 -14.74 87.69
CA ARG A 585 -14.44 -16.06 88.17
C ARG A 585 -13.66 -17.21 87.55
N LEU A 586 -13.27 -17.14 86.28
CA LEU A 586 -12.45 -18.15 85.62
C LEU A 586 -11.02 -18.18 86.15
N ILE A 587 -10.44 -17.02 86.50
CA ILE A 587 -9.11 -16.92 87.10
C ILE A 587 -9.12 -17.39 88.57
N ALA A 588 -10.17 -17.06 89.33
CA ALA A 588 -10.27 -17.40 90.75
C ALA A 588 -10.83 -18.81 91.04
N ALA A 589 -11.37 -19.52 90.05
CA ALA A 589 -11.92 -20.86 90.21
C ALA A 589 -10.82 -21.91 90.31
N ASP A 590 -10.72 -22.52 91.50
CA ASP A 590 -9.91 -23.71 91.77
C ASP A 590 -10.69 -24.96 91.29
N PRO A 591 -10.12 -25.78 90.37
CA PRO A 591 -10.75 -27.00 89.87
C PRO A 591 -11.08 -28.03 90.98
N ASN A 592 -10.48 -27.92 92.16
CA ASN A 592 -10.72 -28.83 93.29
C ASN A 592 -11.72 -28.29 94.35
N ASN A 593 -12.49 -27.25 94.04
CA ASN A 593 -13.38 -26.62 95.01
C ASN A 593 -14.64 -27.46 95.32
N LEU A 594 -14.63 -28.15 96.47
CA LEU A 594 -15.69 -29.07 96.95
C LEU A 594 -17.08 -28.44 97.17
N LYS A 595 -17.24 -27.11 97.08
CA LYS A 595 -18.53 -26.42 97.32
C LYS A 595 -19.37 -26.16 96.07
N ASP A 596 -18.78 -26.08 94.89
CA ASP A 596 -19.51 -25.85 93.64
C ASP A 596 -18.73 -26.46 92.43
N PRO A 597 -18.86 -27.77 92.19
CA PRO A 597 -18.04 -28.48 91.20
C PRO A 597 -18.34 -28.06 89.74
N ASN A 598 -19.50 -27.45 89.48
CA ASN A 598 -19.92 -27.08 88.12
C ASN A 598 -19.80 -25.58 87.82
N ALA A 599 -19.32 -24.77 88.79
CA ALA A 599 -19.19 -23.32 88.61
C ALA A 599 -18.32 -22.93 87.40
N LEU A 600 -17.22 -23.66 87.18
CA LEU A 600 -16.30 -23.44 86.06
C LEU A 600 -16.97 -23.80 84.72
N LEU A 601 -17.72 -24.90 84.68
CA LEU A 601 -18.42 -25.38 83.49
C LEU A 601 -19.53 -24.39 83.08
N HIS A 602 -20.33 -23.91 84.03
CA HIS A 602 -21.35 -22.88 83.77
C HIS A 602 -20.76 -21.53 83.35
N ALA A 603 -19.56 -21.19 83.82
CA ALA A 603 -18.86 -19.98 83.36
C ALA A 603 -18.41 -20.10 81.89
N LEU A 604 -17.90 -21.26 81.47
CA LEU A 604 -17.52 -21.54 80.08
C LEU A 604 -18.75 -21.64 79.15
N GLU A 605 -19.83 -22.26 79.59
CA GLU A 605 -21.11 -22.33 78.84
C GLU A 605 -21.71 -20.94 78.64
N SER A 606 -21.72 -20.10 79.69
CA SER A 606 -22.16 -18.70 79.57
C SER A 606 -21.25 -17.85 78.67
N LEU A 607 -19.99 -18.25 78.42
CA LEU A 607 -19.12 -17.59 77.44
C LEU A 607 -19.44 -18.02 76.01
N ALA A 608 -19.77 -19.30 75.80
CA ALA A 608 -20.16 -19.81 74.49
C ALA A 608 -21.40 -19.09 73.93
N ASP A 609 -22.34 -18.69 74.81
CA ASP A 609 -23.58 -17.96 74.48
C ASP A 609 -23.39 -16.45 74.27
N THR A 610 -22.18 -15.90 74.47
CA THR A 610 -21.90 -14.46 74.29
C THR A 610 -21.52 -14.15 72.84
N ASP A 611 -21.82 -12.93 72.37
CA ASP A 611 -21.35 -12.43 71.07
C ASP A 611 -19.80 -12.50 70.99
N TRP A 612 -19.31 -13.17 69.94
CA TRP A 612 -17.89 -13.47 69.76
C TRP A 612 -17.04 -12.20 69.60
N ASP A 613 -17.56 -11.18 68.91
CA ASP A 613 -16.79 -9.96 68.62
C ASP A 613 -16.72 -9.06 69.86
N ALA A 614 -17.78 -9.05 70.68
CA ALA A 614 -17.79 -8.39 72.00
C ALA A 614 -16.82 -9.06 72.99
N LEU A 615 -16.69 -10.39 72.92
CA LEU A 615 -15.79 -11.17 73.77
C LEU A 615 -14.32 -10.87 73.46
N VAL A 616 -13.94 -10.82 72.18
CA VAL A 616 -12.58 -10.46 71.75
C VAL A 616 -12.21 -9.05 72.19
N MET A 617 -13.16 -8.10 72.09
CA MET A 617 -12.92 -6.70 72.47
C MET A 617 -12.63 -6.52 73.97
N GLU A 618 -13.31 -7.29 74.84
CA GLU A 618 -13.20 -7.12 76.30
C GLU A 618 -12.12 -8.00 76.96
N TRP A 619 -11.75 -9.14 76.38
CA TRP A 619 -10.71 -10.01 76.95
C TRP A 619 -9.28 -9.54 76.64
N GLY A 620 -9.14 -8.58 75.73
CA GLY A 620 -7.86 -8.02 75.31
C GLY A 620 -7.17 -8.85 74.24
N GLU A 621 -5.95 -8.47 73.87
CA GLU A 621 -5.19 -9.15 72.83
C GLU A 621 -4.91 -10.63 73.20
N PRO A 622 -5.23 -11.59 72.31
CA PRO A 622 -4.98 -13.00 72.56
C PRO A 622 -3.50 -13.34 72.46
N LEU A 623 -3.07 -14.41 73.14
CA LEU A 623 -1.70 -14.93 73.04
C LEU A 623 -1.38 -15.43 71.63
N THR A 624 -2.36 -16.07 71.00
CA THR A 624 -2.30 -16.41 69.57
C THR A 624 -3.72 -16.52 69.01
N ARG A 625 -3.86 -16.23 67.71
CA ARG A 625 -5.13 -16.30 66.98
C ARG A 625 -4.88 -16.85 65.58
N HIS A 626 -5.73 -17.76 65.15
CA HIS A 626 -5.75 -18.30 63.80
C HIS A 626 -7.17 -18.16 63.26
N THR A 627 -7.33 -17.36 62.20
CA THR A 627 -8.63 -17.12 61.57
C THR A 627 -8.56 -17.55 60.11
N THR A 628 -9.46 -18.45 59.74
CA THR A 628 -9.71 -18.90 58.37
C THR A 628 -11.18 -18.65 58.01
N GLU A 629 -11.56 -18.95 56.77
CA GLU A 629 -12.96 -18.81 56.32
C GLU A 629 -13.93 -19.73 57.07
N SER A 630 -13.47 -20.84 57.66
CA SER A 630 -14.32 -21.81 58.35
C SER A 630 -14.07 -21.93 59.86
N LEU A 631 -12.93 -21.45 60.37
CA LEU A 631 -12.52 -21.57 61.78
C LEU A 631 -11.91 -20.27 62.30
N ASP A 632 -12.33 -19.84 63.49
CA ASP A 632 -11.67 -18.80 64.27
C ASP A 632 -11.24 -19.38 65.62
N LEU A 633 -9.94 -19.56 65.80
CA LEU A 633 -9.30 -20.18 66.95
C LEU A 633 -8.51 -19.11 67.72
N ILE A 634 -8.80 -18.94 69.00
CA ILE A 634 -8.21 -17.91 69.84
C ILE A 634 -7.75 -18.51 71.17
N VAL A 635 -6.54 -18.18 71.62
CA VAL A 635 -6.00 -18.60 72.91
C VAL A 635 -5.75 -17.39 73.80
N TRP A 636 -6.30 -17.42 75.02
CA TRP A 636 -6.04 -16.44 76.06
C TRP A 636 -5.25 -17.07 77.21
N GLY A 637 -4.27 -16.33 77.72
CA GLY A 637 -3.55 -16.72 78.94
C GLY A 637 -4.35 -16.34 80.18
N LEU A 638 -4.51 -17.28 81.12
CA LEU A 638 -5.15 -17.02 82.41
C LEU A 638 -4.09 -16.77 83.50
N THR A 639 -3.15 -17.69 83.66
CA THR A 639 -2.05 -17.61 84.64
C THR A 639 -0.80 -18.27 84.09
N ALA A 640 0.37 -17.71 84.41
CA ALA A 640 1.68 -18.26 84.08
C ALA A 640 2.58 -18.17 85.31
N ASN A 641 2.95 -19.32 85.86
CA ASN A 641 3.94 -19.47 86.93
C ASN A 641 5.10 -20.35 86.41
N ASP A 642 6.26 -20.31 87.06
CA ASP A 642 7.38 -21.19 86.68
C ASP A 642 6.95 -22.67 86.75
N GLY A 643 6.83 -23.32 85.60
CA GLY A 643 6.47 -24.73 85.48
C GLY A 643 4.98 -25.05 85.31
N GLU A 644 4.06 -24.09 85.51
CA GLU A 644 2.59 -24.28 85.43
C GLU A 644 1.92 -23.18 84.61
N ARG A 645 1.06 -23.55 83.66
CA ARG A 645 0.36 -22.61 82.78
C ARG A 645 -1.10 -22.99 82.57
N SER A 646 -1.99 -22.00 82.71
CA SER A 646 -3.42 -22.14 82.44
C SER A 646 -3.83 -21.27 81.26
N VAL A 647 -4.47 -21.88 80.26
CA VAL A 647 -4.93 -21.19 79.04
C VAL A 647 -6.41 -21.46 78.81
N THR A 648 -7.10 -20.47 78.23
CA THR A 648 -8.45 -20.65 77.67
C THR A 648 -8.36 -20.68 76.16
N VAL A 649 -8.86 -21.76 75.56
CA VAL A 649 -8.95 -21.92 74.11
C VAL A 649 -10.40 -21.73 73.69
N GLY A 650 -10.65 -20.72 72.86
CA GLY A 650 -11.93 -20.50 72.20
C GLY A 650 -11.87 -20.96 70.74
N LEU A 651 -12.88 -21.71 70.32
CA LEU A 651 -13.08 -22.19 68.96
C LEU A 651 -14.44 -21.71 68.46
N ARG A 652 -14.47 -21.00 67.33
CA ARG A 652 -15.71 -20.69 66.60
C ARG A 652 -15.67 -21.30 65.21
N LEU A 653 -16.63 -22.17 64.92
CA LEU A 653 -16.83 -22.74 63.59
C LEU A 653 -17.88 -21.94 62.82
N LEU A 654 -17.54 -21.46 61.62
CA LEU A 654 -18.43 -20.58 60.84
C LEU A 654 -19.40 -21.38 59.96
N SER A 655 -18.90 -22.33 59.18
CA SER A 655 -19.68 -23.01 58.12
C SER A 655 -19.48 -24.52 58.07
N GLU A 656 -18.34 -25.05 58.53
CA GLU A 656 -17.96 -26.45 58.33
C GLU A 656 -17.94 -27.25 59.65
N GLU A 657 -18.31 -28.53 59.58
CA GLU A 657 -18.23 -29.48 60.69
C GLU A 657 -16.86 -30.16 60.73
N TRP A 658 -16.30 -30.33 61.92
CA TRP A 658 -15.03 -31.00 62.15
C TRP A 658 -15.29 -32.30 62.91
N THR A 659 -14.82 -33.43 62.39
CA THR A 659 -14.91 -34.74 63.07
C THR A 659 -13.53 -35.19 63.52
N LEU A 660 -13.47 -35.96 64.62
CA LEU A 660 -12.20 -36.39 65.24
C LEU A 660 -11.23 -35.24 65.51
N ALA A 661 -11.72 -34.10 65.97
CA ALA A 661 -10.89 -32.95 66.27
C ALA A 661 -10.05 -33.19 67.54
N ALA A 662 -8.79 -32.77 67.53
CA ALA A 662 -7.87 -32.79 68.67
C ALA A 662 -6.94 -31.57 68.64
N ILE A 663 -6.58 -31.06 69.81
CA ILE A 663 -5.65 -29.95 70.00
C ILE A 663 -4.39 -30.46 70.67
N ARG A 664 -3.23 -30.17 70.07
CA ARG A 664 -1.92 -30.52 70.61
C ARG A 664 -1.12 -29.27 70.97
N PHE A 665 -0.44 -29.31 72.12
CA PHE A 665 0.41 -28.24 72.66
C PHE A 665 1.89 -28.62 72.52
N GLN A 666 2.47 -28.32 71.35
CA GLN A 666 3.84 -28.71 71.04
C GLN A 666 4.85 -27.73 71.68
N ALA A 667 5.82 -28.22 72.44
CA ALA A 667 6.88 -27.36 72.99
C ALA A 667 7.75 -26.75 71.88
N VAL A 668 8.03 -25.44 71.96
CA VAL A 668 8.89 -24.72 70.98
C VAL A 668 10.37 -25.03 71.24
N GLU A 669 10.80 -24.93 72.51
CA GLU A 669 12.16 -25.24 72.96
C GLU A 669 12.10 -25.66 74.45
N GLY A 670 12.71 -26.80 74.82
CA GLY A 670 12.64 -27.37 76.17
C GLY A 670 11.91 -28.72 76.26
N SER A 671 11.58 -29.17 77.48
CA SER A 671 10.86 -30.44 77.71
C SER A 671 9.37 -30.33 77.36
N GLU A 672 8.76 -31.44 76.91
CA GLU A 672 7.35 -31.51 76.52
C GLU A 672 6.38 -30.97 77.61
N TRP A 673 5.32 -30.28 77.17
CA TRP A 673 4.22 -29.86 78.04
C TRP A 673 3.32 -31.05 78.35
N THR A 674 2.93 -31.23 79.61
CA THR A 674 1.96 -32.26 80.00
C THR A 674 0.67 -31.59 80.45
N VAL A 675 -0.45 -31.93 79.80
CA VAL A 675 -1.78 -31.48 80.20
C VAL A 675 -2.15 -32.18 81.51
N THR A 676 -2.49 -31.40 82.54
CA THR A 676 -2.85 -31.92 83.87
C THR A 676 -4.35 -31.94 84.08
N SER A 677 -5.07 -30.94 83.54
CA SER A 677 -6.53 -30.91 83.54
C SER A 677 -7.13 -30.14 82.36
N VAL A 678 -8.30 -30.60 81.91
CA VAL A 678 -9.11 -29.95 80.87
C VAL A 678 -10.54 -29.79 81.38
N THR A 679 -11.11 -28.60 81.22
CA THR A 679 -12.51 -28.32 81.55
C THR A 679 -13.22 -27.67 80.35
N PRO A 680 -14.41 -28.13 79.91
CA PRO A 680 -15.14 -29.34 80.33
C PRO A 680 -14.34 -30.64 80.13
N GLU A 681 -14.69 -31.69 80.89
CA GLU A 681 -13.97 -32.98 80.88
C GLU A 681 -13.84 -33.53 79.45
N SER A 682 -12.59 -33.65 79.00
CA SER A 682 -12.21 -34.16 77.68
C SER A 682 -11.09 -35.17 77.85
N LEU A 683 -11.01 -36.16 76.97
CA LEU A 683 -9.88 -37.09 76.96
C LEU A 683 -8.61 -36.33 76.56
N PHE A 684 -7.52 -36.54 77.29
CA PHE A 684 -6.21 -35.99 76.96
C PHE A 684 -5.13 -37.04 77.23
N ASP A 685 -4.03 -36.98 76.47
CA ASP A 685 -2.86 -37.86 76.61
C ASP A 685 -1.60 -37.03 76.37
N GLY A 686 -0.71 -36.95 77.34
CA GLY A 686 0.51 -36.13 77.28
C GLY A 686 0.21 -34.65 76.96
N ASP A 687 0.58 -34.22 75.75
CA ASP A 687 0.45 -32.86 75.23
C ASP A 687 -0.80 -32.64 74.34
N GLU A 688 -1.68 -33.64 74.21
CA GLU A 688 -2.83 -33.62 73.29
C GLU A 688 -4.18 -33.74 74.01
N VAL A 689 -5.18 -32.97 73.55
CA VAL A 689 -6.55 -32.94 74.05
C VAL A 689 -7.53 -33.28 72.92
N PHE A 690 -8.28 -34.37 73.07
CA PHE A 690 -9.26 -34.84 72.09
C PHE A 690 -10.59 -34.10 72.26
N LEU A 691 -11.05 -33.42 71.22
CA LEU A 691 -12.30 -32.64 71.20
C LEU A 691 -13.49 -33.43 70.65
N GLY A 692 -13.26 -34.43 69.81
CA GLY A 692 -14.31 -35.22 69.16
C GLY A 692 -14.95 -34.47 67.99
N ASP A 693 -16.28 -34.59 67.85
CA ASP A 693 -17.01 -33.97 66.74
C ASP A 693 -17.53 -32.58 67.12
N LEU A 694 -17.27 -31.59 66.26
CA LEU A 694 -17.63 -30.19 66.41
C LEU A 694 -18.58 -29.76 65.28
N ASN A 695 -19.77 -29.26 65.66
CA ASN A 695 -20.80 -28.86 64.71
C ASN A 695 -20.54 -27.45 64.14
N ALA A 696 -20.98 -27.20 62.91
CA ALA A 696 -20.91 -25.88 62.29
C ALA A 696 -21.73 -24.83 63.07
N LYS A 697 -21.29 -23.57 63.05
CA LYS A 697 -21.93 -22.43 63.74
C LYS A 697 -21.97 -22.57 65.26
N THR A 698 -21.00 -23.28 65.85
CA THR A 698 -20.89 -23.43 67.30
C THR A 698 -19.64 -22.75 67.84
N ASN A 699 -19.76 -22.22 69.06
CA ASN A 699 -18.65 -21.69 69.85
C ASN A 699 -18.34 -22.70 70.96
N ARG A 700 -17.07 -23.06 71.14
CA ARG A 700 -16.62 -23.95 72.21
C ARG A 700 -15.45 -23.32 72.96
N PHE A 701 -15.52 -23.33 74.29
CA PHE A 701 -14.47 -22.83 75.16
C PHE A 701 -13.95 -23.96 76.06
N LEU A 702 -12.63 -24.04 76.17
CA LEU A 702 -11.92 -25.03 76.98
C LEU A 702 -10.93 -24.28 77.87
N ARG A 703 -10.88 -24.62 79.15
CA ARG A 703 -9.77 -24.26 80.02
C ARG A 703 -8.84 -25.46 80.13
N ILE A 704 -7.55 -25.22 79.90
CA ILE A 704 -6.51 -26.26 79.87
C ILE A 704 -5.40 -25.81 80.81
N ASP A 705 -5.08 -26.65 81.79
CA ASP A 705 -3.98 -26.46 82.71
C ASP A 705 -2.85 -27.44 82.33
N MET A 706 -1.62 -26.94 82.23
CA MET A 706 -0.45 -27.65 81.72
C MET A 706 0.77 -27.42 82.61
N GLU A 707 1.60 -28.45 82.74
CA GLU A 707 2.89 -28.40 83.44
C GLU A 707 4.06 -28.66 82.48
N GLY A 708 5.12 -27.86 82.57
CA GLY A 708 6.27 -27.96 81.67
C GLY A 708 7.29 -26.84 81.86
N VAL A 709 8.55 -27.09 81.49
CA VAL A 709 9.69 -26.16 81.64
C VAL A 709 10.17 -25.62 80.29
N ALA A 710 9.31 -25.65 79.26
CA ALA A 710 9.65 -25.14 77.93
C ALA A 710 9.44 -23.63 77.80
N ASP A 711 10.19 -23.02 76.88
CA ASP A 711 10.18 -21.57 76.62
C ASP A 711 8.92 -21.08 75.88
N GLY A 712 8.06 -22.01 75.48
CA GLY A 712 6.79 -21.72 74.82
C GLY A 712 6.08 -22.97 74.33
N PHE A 713 4.88 -22.79 73.77
CA PHE A 713 4.17 -23.84 73.06
C PHE A 713 3.58 -23.31 71.75
N ASP A 714 3.56 -24.18 70.74
CA ASP A 714 2.78 -24.02 69.53
C ASP A 714 1.50 -24.85 69.62
N LEU A 715 0.44 -24.40 68.94
CA LEU A 715 -0.88 -25.00 69.02
C LEU A 715 -1.25 -25.63 67.68
N ILE A 716 -1.57 -26.92 67.68
CA ILE A 716 -1.98 -27.62 66.46
C ILE A 716 -3.38 -28.16 66.68
N LEU A 717 -4.37 -27.64 65.95
CA LEU A 717 -5.70 -28.23 65.87
C LEU A 717 -5.75 -29.15 64.65
N SER A 718 -5.94 -30.45 64.86
CA SER A 718 -6.09 -31.43 63.79
C SER A 718 -7.50 -32.04 63.79
N GLY A 719 -8.01 -32.42 62.63
CA GLY A 719 -9.29 -33.10 62.50
C GLY A 719 -9.66 -33.42 61.04
N LEU A 720 -10.87 -33.92 60.84
CA LEU A 720 -11.44 -34.20 59.52
C LEU A 720 -12.51 -33.16 59.18
N VAL A 721 -12.30 -32.38 58.13
CA VAL A 721 -13.29 -31.44 57.59
C VAL A 721 -13.84 -32.01 56.29
N GLY A 722 -15.14 -32.30 56.24
CA GLY A 722 -15.76 -32.96 55.07
C GLY A 722 -15.12 -34.31 54.71
N GLY A 723 -14.56 -35.02 55.70
CA GLY A 723 -13.86 -36.30 55.52
C GLY A 723 -12.40 -36.20 55.08
N LYS A 724 -11.83 -35.00 54.94
CA LYS A 724 -10.41 -34.78 54.60
C LYS A 724 -9.61 -34.39 55.85
N PRO A 725 -8.39 -34.92 56.05
CA PRO A 725 -7.52 -34.51 57.15
C PRO A 725 -7.04 -33.08 56.96
N VAL A 726 -7.30 -32.24 57.96
CA VAL A 726 -6.90 -30.83 58.02
C VAL A 726 -6.23 -30.58 59.36
N ALA A 727 -5.15 -29.80 59.33
CA ALA A 727 -4.51 -29.26 60.53
C ALA A 727 -4.45 -27.74 60.41
N ALA A 728 -4.86 -27.04 61.46
CA ALA A 728 -4.78 -25.60 61.62
C ALA A 728 -3.74 -25.26 62.68
N VAL A 729 -2.75 -24.46 62.28
CA VAL A 729 -1.65 -24.02 63.14
C VAL A 729 -1.62 -22.48 63.13
N PRO A 730 -1.74 -21.81 64.29
CA PRO A 730 -1.58 -20.37 64.38
C PRO A 730 -0.22 -19.91 63.87
N THR A 731 -0.16 -18.70 63.34
CA THR A 731 1.07 -18.15 62.74
C THR A 731 2.10 -17.70 63.77
N LYS A 732 1.72 -17.61 65.04
CA LYS A 732 2.61 -17.24 66.15
C LYS A 732 2.50 -18.28 67.27
N ALA A 733 3.65 -18.84 67.66
CA ALA A 733 3.77 -19.66 68.86
C ALA A 733 3.69 -18.78 70.12
N VAL A 734 3.24 -19.37 71.22
CA VAL A 734 3.07 -18.69 72.50
C VAL A 734 4.36 -18.85 73.32
N LEU A 735 5.16 -17.79 73.41
CA LEU A 735 6.40 -17.76 74.20
C LEU A 735 6.11 -17.45 75.69
N THR A 736 6.99 -17.89 76.59
CA THR A 736 6.91 -17.63 78.05
C THR A 736 7.60 -16.33 78.45
N THR A 737 8.57 -15.85 77.66
CA THR A 737 9.24 -14.56 77.83
C THR A 737 8.81 -13.60 76.71
N SER A 738 8.21 -12.47 77.09
CA SER A 738 7.88 -11.40 76.15
C SER A 738 9.16 -10.68 75.74
N GLU A 739 9.76 -11.02 74.59
CA GLU A 739 10.65 -10.08 73.90
C GLU A 739 9.79 -9.02 73.21
N GLU A 740 9.91 -7.78 73.69
CA GLU A 740 9.39 -6.56 73.07
C GLU A 740 10.04 -6.34 71.69
N GLU A 741 9.23 -6.32 70.64
CA GLU A 741 9.35 -5.34 69.55
C GLU A 741 7.99 -5.04 68.90
#